data_AF-A0A3D4PWU9-F1
#
_entry.id   AF-A0A3D4PWU9-F1
#
_cell.length_a   1.000
_cell.length_b   1.000
_cell.length_c   1.000
_cell.angle_alpha   90.00
_cell.angle_beta   90.00
_cell.angle_gamma   90.00
#
_symmetry.space_group_name_H-M   'P 1'
#
loop_
_entity.id
_entity.type
_entity.pdbx_description
1 polymer ?
#
loop_
_entity_poly.entity_id
_entity_poly.type
_entity_poly.pdbx_seq_one_letter_code
_entity_poly.pdbx_strand_id
1 'polypeptide(L)'
;MATEIPQRIVQLLACTTAGEAKPIIDELVQQLCDITELDLHPALFLDEHATITAQGKAVSPTTAAQCAEDVQRTRIFMQGVYAAIQQKLQGKNHRPIDVLYAGTGPFGLLLIPLLPLLDAAQVRVTLLDIHAESLAKLQRVIDFLEVGHFIVQAECVDACAWQSSQKFDLIISETMRQGLIQEPQVSIFSHLQQFLKPDGWLIPEIIRLDLWLSSGVYPAQSESKHPDLHLGPVFQLDKMTAMQLGSGDTGCAHGNLWVPDYDAVLQDLKLTTFIQVFGAHQLGESQSQLTLPIYERNARVQPNSLLRFRYELGSYPQCVFAYEKLPELAEFLLPDSLEKNCQGIYHLKRLWHKTQLRKQAVASAKAQQQLAEIPTSEWLLDRILLDQLGVGLEPAMQQLYSARTLVDIEYWLASANAGTIAPQQIERTNSAIINFIENKQSTLDVQTGLPLSDQQLAHWDEQGYLIVPGVLSASESAAARAALWEFLQMREDDPASWYQSTAQMQKIMVQLFAHPALEVARTSDYIRRIFQQLWQRDDLVMTTDRMSFNPPEMPQWQFPGPGIHWDVELTAPIPFGTQALIYLTDVAENQGAFCCVPGFHKKIDQWLAAQPQGVDLQQQDWTQWPVKPIAAKAGDLIIWHQALPHGSSPNRADFPRMVQYLNMYR
;
A
#
# COMPACT_ATOMS: atom_id res chain seq x y z
N MET A 1 45.09 8.18 -16.44
CA MET A 1 44.05 7.43 -15.70
C MET A 1 44.28 7.54 -14.18
N ALA A 2 45.44 7.18 -13.62
CA ALA A 2 45.72 7.36 -12.18
C ALA A 2 45.62 8.81 -11.65
N THR A 3 45.83 9.82 -12.51
CA THR A 3 45.80 11.25 -12.15
C THR A 3 44.42 11.84 -11.87
N GLU A 4 43.32 11.09 -12.09
CA GLU A 4 41.98 11.67 -11.98
C GLU A 4 41.24 11.37 -10.66
N ILE A 5 41.51 10.25 -10.00
CA ILE A 5 40.85 9.91 -8.71
C ILE A 5 41.11 10.99 -7.65
N PRO A 6 42.35 11.44 -7.38
CA PRO A 6 42.59 12.49 -6.40
C PRO A 6 41.83 13.79 -6.68
N GLN A 7 41.67 14.15 -7.97
CA GLN A 7 40.90 15.33 -8.37
C GLN A 7 39.41 15.17 -8.06
N ARG A 8 38.83 13.99 -8.38
CA ARG A 8 37.44 13.66 -8.03
C ARG A 8 37.21 13.68 -6.52
N ILE A 9 38.17 13.18 -5.75
CA ILE A 9 38.09 13.21 -4.28
C ILE A 9 38.08 14.67 -3.77
N VAL A 10 38.93 15.55 -4.30
CA VAL A 10 38.90 16.99 -3.94
C VAL A 10 37.53 17.61 -4.27
N GLN A 11 36.94 17.27 -5.42
CA GLN A 11 35.60 17.74 -5.79
C GLN A 11 34.53 17.20 -4.83
N LEU A 12 34.58 15.91 -4.50
CA LEU A 12 33.66 15.26 -3.57
C LEU A 12 33.71 15.90 -2.17
N LEU A 13 34.91 16.23 -1.69
CA LEU A 13 35.12 16.91 -0.41
C LEU A 13 34.50 18.32 -0.38
N ALA A 14 34.30 18.95 -1.54
CA ALA A 14 33.66 20.27 -1.66
C ALA A 14 32.13 20.21 -1.86
N CYS A 15 31.56 19.05 -2.18
CA CYS A 15 30.12 18.91 -2.44
C CYS A 15 29.25 19.17 -1.20
N THR A 16 28.21 19.98 -1.36
CA THR A 16 27.25 20.33 -0.30
C THR A 16 25.92 19.60 -0.43
N THR A 17 25.59 19.05 -1.60
CA THR A 17 24.40 18.20 -1.80
C THR A 17 24.70 16.82 -2.40
N ALA A 18 23.74 15.89 -2.32
CA ALA A 18 23.83 14.59 -3.01
C ALA A 18 23.82 14.74 -4.53
N GLY A 19 23.05 15.69 -5.06
CA GLY A 19 22.96 15.92 -6.50
C GLY A 19 24.30 16.31 -7.11
N GLU A 20 25.08 17.14 -6.40
CA GLU A 20 26.45 17.50 -6.78
C GLU A 20 27.40 16.30 -6.74
N ALA A 21 27.26 15.45 -5.72
CA ALA A 21 28.16 14.32 -5.51
C ALA A 21 27.87 13.09 -6.38
N LYS A 22 26.63 12.88 -6.82
CA LYS A 22 26.21 11.72 -7.64
C LYS A 22 27.14 11.45 -8.82
N PRO A 23 27.36 12.39 -9.77
CA PRO A 23 28.20 12.10 -10.93
C PRO A 23 29.65 11.77 -10.54
N ILE A 24 30.17 12.43 -9.50
CA ILE A 24 31.54 12.21 -9.01
C ILE A 24 31.67 10.81 -8.40
N ILE A 25 30.69 10.40 -7.59
CA ILE A 25 30.66 9.08 -6.96
C ILE A 25 30.47 7.99 -8.01
N ASP A 26 29.59 8.18 -9.00
CA ASP A 26 29.38 7.20 -10.07
C ASP A 26 30.69 6.92 -10.84
N GLU A 27 31.40 7.97 -11.22
CA GLU A 27 32.69 7.83 -11.90
C GLU A 27 33.75 7.22 -10.98
N LEU A 28 33.81 7.62 -9.71
CA LEU A 28 34.73 7.05 -8.73
C LEU A 28 34.48 5.55 -8.56
N VAL A 29 33.22 5.15 -8.36
CA VAL A 29 32.81 3.76 -8.18
C VAL A 29 33.11 2.95 -9.43
N GLN A 30 32.80 3.46 -10.62
CA GLN A 30 33.14 2.79 -11.87
C GLN A 30 34.65 2.54 -11.99
N GLN A 31 35.47 3.56 -11.70
CA GLN A 31 36.93 3.42 -11.73
C GLN A 31 37.45 2.40 -10.71
N LEU A 32 36.89 2.38 -9.50
CA LEU A 32 37.25 1.40 -8.48
C LEU A 32 36.83 -0.02 -8.88
N CYS A 33 35.69 -0.18 -9.55
CA CYS A 33 35.27 -1.46 -10.13
C CYS A 33 36.24 -1.93 -11.21
N ASP A 34 36.64 -1.04 -12.12
CA ASP A 34 37.60 -1.35 -13.19
C ASP A 34 38.96 -1.78 -12.60
N ILE A 35 39.44 -1.10 -11.54
CA ILE A 35 40.72 -1.43 -10.87
C ILE A 35 40.65 -2.80 -10.16
N THR A 36 39.52 -3.08 -9.52
CA THR A 36 39.36 -4.32 -8.74
C THR A 36 38.82 -5.50 -9.56
N GLU A 37 38.44 -5.26 -10.82
CA GLU A 37 37.74 -6.21 -11.70
C GLU A 37 36.48 -6.78 -11.02
N LEU A 38 35.76 -5.94 -10.27
CA LEU A 38 34.56 -6.33 -9.53
C LEU A 38 33.31 -5.93 -10.31
N ASP A 39 32.43 -6.90 -10.57
CA ASP A 39 31.09 -6.65 -11.09
C ASP A 39 30.12 -6.40 -9.92
N LEU A 40 29.58 -5.19 -9.85
CA LEU A 40 28.63 -4.79 -8.80
C LEU A 40 27.25 -5.40 -8.97
N HIS A 41 26.83 -5.70 -10.21
CA HIS A 41 25.46 -6.11 -10.54
C HIS A 41 25.44 -7.36 -11.42
N PRO A 42 25.97 -8.50 -10.92
CA PRO A 42 25.94 -9.73 -11.69
C PRO A 42 24.49 -10.20 -11.92
N ALA A 43 24.23 -10.79 -13.09
CA ALA A 43 22.87 -11.15 -13.54
C ALA A 43 22.09 -12.06 -12.56
N LEU A 44 22.79 -12.83 -11.73
CA LEU A 44 22.25 -13.59 -10.61
C LEU A 44 23.14 -13.32 -9.39
N PHE A 45 22.63 -12.55 -8.43
CA PHE A 45 23.35 -12.26 -7.19
C PHE A 45 22.67 -12.91 -5.99
N LEU A 46 23.42 -13.78 -5.31
CA LEU A 46 23.12 -14.26 -3.97
C LEU A 46 24.34 -13.97 -3.10
N ASP A 47 24.14 -13.44 -1.90
CA ASP A 47 25.21 -13.04 -0.97
C ASP A 47 25.81 -14.27 -0.24
N GLU A 48 26.22 -15.29 -1.00
CA GLU A 48 26.68 -16.60 -0.51
C GLU A 48 28.09 -16.56 0.10
N HIS A 49 28.88 -15.53 -0.23
CA HIS A 49 30.24 -15.34 0.27
C HIS A 49 30.32 -14.46 1.53
N ALA A 50 29.19 -14.23 2.19
CA ALA A 50 29.17 -13.57 3.49
C ALA A 50 29.65 -14.51 4.61
N THR A 51 30.31 -13.95 5.62
CA THR A 51 30.77 -14.69 6.80
C THR A 51 29.84 -14.41 7.99
N ILE A 52 29.17 -15.44 8.51
CA ILE A 52 28.40 -15.33 9.76
C ILE A 52 29.35 -15.57 10.93
N THR A 53 29.56 -14.55 11.76
CA THR A 53 30.38 -14.64 12.97
C THR A 53 29.49 -14.79 14.21
N ALA A 54 30.13 -14.98 15.37
CA ALA A 54 29.42 -14.94 16.66
C ALA A 54 28.89 -13.53 17.02
N GLN A 55 29.29 -12.49 16.28
CA GLN A 55 29.04 -11.09 16.58
C GLN A 55 28.25 -10.34 15.48
N GLY A 56 27.84 -11.05 14.43
CA GLY A 56 27.05 -10.50 13.33
C GLY A 56 27.43 -11.13 11.99
N LYS A 57 26.80 -10.67 10.93
CA LYS A 57 27.15 -11.01 9.55
C LYS A 57 28.17 -9.99 9.02
N ALA A 58 29.30 -10.47 8.51
CA ALA A 58 30.14 -9.70 7.61
C ALA A 58 29.69 -9.99 6.18
N VAL A 59 29.19 -8.96 5.47
CA VAL A 59 28.65 -9.10 4.11
C VAL A 59 29.74 -9.49 3.10
N SER A 60 29.38 -10.10 1.97
CA SER A 60 30.37 -10.49 0.95
C SER A 60 31.10 -9.27 0.35
N PRO A 61 32.27 -9.47 -0.29
CA PRO A 61 32.99 -8.40 -0.97
C PRO A 61 32.13 -7.60 -1.96
N THR A 62 31.25 -8.27 -2.72
CA THR A 62 30.35 -7.59 -3.68
C THR A 62 29.31 -6.72 -2.96
N THR A 63 28.66 -7.24 -1.92
CA THR A 63 27.71 -6.44 -1.12
C THR A 63 28.40 -5.25 -0.47
N ALA A 64 29.61 -5.43 0.07
CA ALA A 64 30.41 -4.34 0.62
C ALA A 64 30.76 -3.28 -0.44
N ALA A 65 31.02 -3.70 -1.68
CA ALA A 65 31.28 -2.80 -2.80
C ALA A 65 30.03 -1.99 -3.21
N GLN A 66 28.85 -2.62 -3.22
CA GLN A 66 27.57 -1.98 -3.53
C GLN A 66 27.24 -0.81 -2.58
N CYS A 67 27.72 -0.86 -1.33
CA CYS A 67 27.58 0.26 -0.40
C CYS A 67 28.16 1.58 -0.94
N ALA A 68 29.10 1.53 -1.89
CA ALA A 68 29.68 2.71 -2.52
C ALA A 68 28.68 3.50 -3.38
N GLU A 69 27.62 2.85 -3.87
CA GLU A 69 26.55 3.49 -4.67
C GLU A 69 25.59 4.34 -3.83
N ASP A 70 25.63 4.23 -2.49
CA ASP A 70 24.94 5.15 -1.60
C ASP A 70 25.69 6.49 -1.56
N VAL A 71 25.25 7.40 -2.42
CA VAL A 71 25.85 8.72 -2.65
C VAL A 71 26.01 9.52 -1.37
N GLN A 72 24.95 9.58 -0.55
CA GLN A 72 25.00 10.41 0.66
C GLN A 72 25.88 9.80 1.72
N ARG A 73 25.79 8.47 1.91
CA ARG A 73 26.71 7.74 2.80
C ARG A 73 28.15 8.00 2.40
N THR A 74 28.53 7.69 1.16
CA THR A 74 29.91 7.79 0.67
C THR A 74 30.45 9.21 0.84
N ARG A 75 29.67 10.23 0.43
CA ARG A 75 30.07 11.64 0.56
C ARG A 75 30.32 12.05 2.00
N ILE A 76 29.34 11.84 2.89
CA ILE A 76 29.42 12.31 4.27
C ILE A 76 30.48 11.55 5.06
N PHE A 77 30.62 10.23 4.83
CA PHE A 77 31.68 9.45 5.47
C PHE A 77 33.08 9.88 5.03
N MET A 78 33.33 10.04 3.72
CA MET A 78 34.64 10.46 3.24
C MET A 78 35.01 11.87 3.71
N GLN A 79 34.05 12.80 3.70
CA GLN A 79 34.23 14.15 4.25
C GLN A 79 34.54 14.11 5.76
N GLY A 80 33.78 13.32 6.53
CA GLY A 80 33.98 13.16 7.96
C GLY A 80 35.33 12.53 8.32
N VAL A 81 35.74 11.46 7.64
CA VAL A 81 37.06 10.83 7.83
C VAL A 81 38.19 11.82 7.50
N TYR A 82 38.08 12.53 6.38
CA TYR A 82 39.09 13.53 6.01
C TYR A 82 39.18 14.65 7.05
N ALA A 83 38.05 15.18 7.50
CA ALA A 83 38.00 16.21 8.55
C ALA A 83 38.62 15.74 9.86
N ALA A 84 38.36 14.49 10.27
CA ALA A 84 38.93 13.90 11.48
C ALA A 84 40.46 13.79 11.39
N ILE A 85 40.98 13.33 10.25
CA ILE A 85 42.43 13.24 10.01
C ILE A 85 43.07 14.63 10.05
N GLN A 86 42.52 15.60 9.32
CA GLN A 86 43.03 16.97 9.29
C GLN A 86 43.05 17.60 10.68
N GLN A 87 41.99 17.42 11.48
CA GLN A 87 41.95 17.94 12.84
C GLN A 87 42.97 17.27 13.76
N LYS A 88 43.24 15.97 13.60
CA LYS A 88 44.33 15.31 14.36
C LYS A 88 45.71 15.80 13.96
N LEU A 89 45.96 16.00 12.67
CA LEU A 89 47.25 16.52 12.19
C LEU A 89 47.53 17.92 12.73
N GLN A 90 46.53 18.81 12.76
CA GLN A 90 46.68 20.14 13.34
C GLN A 90 47.03 20.12 14.84
N GLY A 91 46.52 19.14 15.59
CA GLY A 91 46.77 19.00 17.03
C GLY A 91 48.10 18.33 17.39
N LYS A 92 48.80 17.72 16.43
CA LYS A 92 50.06 16.99 16.65
C LYS A 92 51.18 17.73 15.92
N ASN A 93 52.11 18.32 16.67
CA ASN A 93 53.30 19.04 16.13
C ASN A 93 54.19 18.12 15.27
N HIS A 94 53.79 17.84 14.03
CA HIS A 94 54.50 17.02 13.04
C HIS A 94 54.75 15.56 13.45
N ARG A 95 53.99 15.02 14.43
CA ARG A 95 54.05 13.59 14.76
C ARG A 95 53.06 12.81 13.89
N PRO A 96 53.46 11.65 13.35
CA PRO A 96 52.54 10.84 12.57
C PRO A 96 51.39 10.33 13.43
N ILE A 97 50.20 10.30 12.85
CA ILE A 97 49.01 9.70 13.44
C ILE A 97 48.84 8.26 12.98
N ASP A 98 48.27 7.44 13.85
CA ASP A 98 47.99 6.03 13.61
C ASP A 98 46.49 5.84 13.36
N VAL A 99 46.13 5.36 12.18
CA VAL A 99 44.74 5.11 11.77
C VAL A 99 44.52 3.60 11.60
N LEU A 100 43.54 3.05 12.30
CA LEU A 100 43.04 1.70 12.08
C LEU A 100 41.75 1.77 11.27
N TYR A 101 41.66 1.02 10.18
CA TYR A 101 40.43 0.89 9.41
C TYR A 101 40.01 -0.58 9.36
N ALA A 102 38.91 -0.91 10.05
CA ALA A 102 38.31 -2.23 10.10
C ALA A 102 37.06 -2.32 9.22
N GLY A 103 36.90 -3.45 8.52
CA GLY A 103 35.82 -3.63 7.55
C GLY A 103 36.07 -2.79 6.29
N THR A 104 37.25 -2.95 5.70
CA THR A 104 37.69 -2.11 4.58
C THR A 104 36.86 -2.30 3.30
N GLY A 105 36.32 -3.50 3.10
CA GLY A 105 35.76 -3.93 1.83
C GLY A 105 36.82 -3.94 0.71
N PRO A 106 36.42 -4.24 -0.52
CA PRO A 106 37.35 -4.36 -1.65
C PRO A 106 37.95 -3.02 -2.11
N PHE A 107 37.37 -1.89 -1.70
CA PHE A 107 37.81 -0.55 -2.11
C PHE A 107 38.57 0.22 -1.03
N GLY A 108 38.39 -0.11 0.25
CA GLY A 108 38.86 0.76 1.33
C GLY A 108 38.25 2.15 1.22
N LEU A 109 37.00 2.22 0.78
CA LEU A 109 36.34 3.39 0.20
C LEU A 109 36.48 4.65 1.05
N LEU A 110 36.36 4.51 2.37
CA LEU A 110 36.28 5.63 3.29
C LEU A 110 37.63 6.30 3.58
N LEU A 111 38.76 5.64 3.25
CA LEU A 111 40.10 6.12 3.60
C LEU A 111 41.08 6.07 2.43
N ILE A 112 41.18 4.96 1.70
CA ILE A 112 42.24 4.74 0.69
C ILE A 112 42.23 5.81 -0.41
N PRO A 113 41.08 6.20 -0.99
CA PRO A 113 41.05 7.28 -1.98
C PRO A 113 41.45 8.66 -1.43
N LEU A 114 41.42 8.87 -0.10
CA LEU A 114 41.82 10.13 0.53
C LEU A 114 43.34 10.25 0.72
N LEU A 115 44.06 9.12 0.78
CA LEU A 115 45.50 9.09 1.09
C LEU A 115 46.37 9.93 0.13
N PRO A 116 46.10 10.01 -1.19
CA PRO A 116 46.86 10.89 -2.10
C PRO A 116 46.81 12.38 -1.75
N LEU A 117 45.86 12.81 -0.91
CA LEU A 117 45.71 14.19 -0.43
C LEU A 117 46.44 14.46 0.89
N LEU A 118 47.10 13.45 1.46
CA LEU A 118 47.74 13.49 2.77
C LEU A 118 49.26 13.32 2.64
N ASP A 119 49.98 13.65 3.72
CA ASP A 119 51.42 13.42 3.81
C ASP A 119 51.70 12.10 4.52
N ALA A 120 52.36 11.17 3.83
CA ALA A 120 52.72 9.85 4.38
C ALA A 120 53.77 9.91 5.49
N ALA A 121 54.51 11.01 5.63
CA ALA A 121 55.35 11.24 6.80
C ALA A 121 54.50 11.47 8.07
N GLN A 122 53.22 11.80 7.91
CA GLN A 122 52.32 12.17 8.99
C GLN A 122 51.15 11.19 9.22
N VAL A 123 50.92 10.21 8.35
CA VAL A 123 49.79 9.27 8.46
C VAL A 123 50.25 7.84 8.25
N ARG A 124 49.89 6.96 9.17
CA ARG A 124 50.17 5.52 9.11
C ARG A 124 48.87 4.74 9.26
N VAL A 125 48.66 3.75 8.39
CA VAL A 125 47.39 3.03 8.29
C VAL A 125 47.57 1.54 8.54
N THR A 126 46.71 0.98 9.38
CA THR A 126 46.51 -0.47 9.55
C THR A 126 45.12 -0.84 9.03
N LEU A 127 45.04 -1.87 8.19
CA LEU A 127 43.82 -2.30 7.51
C LEU A 127 43.40 -3.69 8.00
N LEU A 128 42.14 -3.85 8.38
CA LEU A 128 41.56 -5.14 8.77
C LEU A 128 40.35 -5.47 7.90
N ASP A 129 40.31 -6.68 7.36
CA ASP A 129 39.12 -7.24 6.73
C ASP A 129 39.03 -8.73 7.03
N ILE A 130 37.81 -9.27 7.13
CA ILE A 130 37.63 -10.70 7.38
C ILE A 130 37.78 -11.52 6.09
N HIS A 131 37.61 -10.89 4.91
CA HIS A 131 37.65 -11.56 3.63
C HIS A 131 38.99 -11.32 2.92
N ALA A 132 39.73 -12.41 2.68
CA ALA A 132 40.98 -12.36 1.92
C ALA A 132 40.79 -11.80 0.50
N GLU A 133 39.62 -12.04 -0.12
CA GLU A 133 39.26 -11.50 -1.42
C GLU A 133 39.16 -9.97 -1.40
N SER A 134 38.53 -9.39 -0.38
CA SER A 134 38.46 -7.94 -0.19
C SER A 134 39.86 -7.34 -0.13
N LEU A 135 40.77 -7.93 0.67
CA LEU A 135 42.14 -7.45 0.79
C LEU A 135 42.95 -7.57 -0.50
N ALA A 136 42.76 -8.65 -1.26
CA ALA A 136 43.42 -8.81 -2.55
C ALA A 136 43.00 -7.74 -3.56
N LYS A 137 41.70 -7.39 -3.58
CA LYS A 137 41.16 -6.29 -4.41
C LYS A 137 41.61 -4.93 -3.90
N LEU A 138 41.60 -4.72 -2.59
CA LEU A 138 42.07 -3.50 -1.94
C LEU A 138 43.55 -3.21 -2.26
N GLN A 139 44.39 -4.25 -2.30
CA GLN A 139 45.80 -4.11 -2.69
C GLN A 139 45.94 -3.54 -4.10
N ARG A 140 45.08 -3.92 -5.05
CA ARG A 140 45.09 -3.33 -6.41
C ARG A 140 44.78 -1.84 -6.40
N VAL A 141 43.85 -1.40 -5.54
CA VAL A 141 43.52 0.03 -5.37
C VAL A 141 44.71 0.79 -4.75
N ILE A 142 45.35 0.20 -3.74
CA ILE A 142 46.54 0.76 -3.08
C ILE A 142 47.69 0.93 -4.07
N ASP A 143 47.95 -0.10 -4.89
CA ASP A 143 49.01 -0.10 -5.90
C ASP A 143 48.71 0.93 -7.00
N PHE A 144 47.46 0.98 -7.48
CA PHE A 144 47.03 1.91 -8.53
C PHE A 144 47.15 3.38 -8.11
N LEU A 145 46.84 3.69 -6.84
CA LEU A 145 46.96 5.04 -6.28
C LEU A 145 48.37 5.35 -5.77
N GLU A 146 49.29 4.38 -5.80
CA GLU A 146 50.67 4.48 -5.30
C GLU A 146 50.76 4.84 -3.80
N VAL A 147 49.75 4.47 -3.01
CA VAL A 147 49.64 4.83 -1.57
C VAL A 147 50.14 3.75 -0.61
N GLY A 148 50.85 2.73 -1.11
CA GLY A 148 51.39 1.64 -0.28
C GLY A 148 52.32 2.11 0.85
N HIS A 149 52.97 3.27 0.67
CA HIS A 149 53.87 3.87 1.65
C HIS A 149 53.16 4.43 2.91
N PHE A 150 51.83 4.57 2.90
CA PHE A 150 51.03 4.86 4.10
C PHE A 150 50.70 3.59 4.91
N ILE A 151 50.71 2.42 4.27
CA ILE A 151 50.19 1.18 4.83
C ILE A 151 51.26 0.49 5.65
N VAL A 152 51.04 0.39 6.96
CA VAL A 152 51.90 -0.35 7.88
C VAL A 152 51.62 -1.84 7.80
N GLN A 153 50.33 -2.20 7.76
CA GLN A 153 49.89 -3.59 7.75
C GLN A 153 48.47 -3.73 7.20
N ALA A 154 48.21 -4.84 6.51
CA ALA A 154 46.87 -5.29 6.12
C ALA A 154 46.68 -6.75 6.58
N GLU A 155 45.62 -7.03 7.34
CA GLU A 155 45.40 -8.34 7.96
C GLU A 155 44.02 -8.92 7.63
N CYS A 156 44.01 -10.21 7.22
CA CYS A 156 42.80 -10.99 7.04
C CYS A 156 42.36 -11.56 8.40
N VAL A 157 41.45 -10.89 9.10
CA VAL A 157 41.11 -11.20 10.50
C VAL A 157 39.71 -10.69 10.88
N ASP A 158 39.11 -11.34 11.87
CA ASP A 158 37.91 -10.83 12.53
C ASP A 158 38.25 -9.65 13.44
N ALA A 159 37.77 -8.45 13.06
CA ALA A 159 37.96 -7.22 13.82
C ALA A 159 37.36 -7.28 15.23
N CYS A 160 36.39 -8.14 15.50
CA CYS A 160 35.81 -8.33 16.84
C CYS A 160 36.72 -9.12 17.79
N ALA A 161 37.80 -9.74 17.30
CA ALA A 161 38.73 -10.53 18.10
C ALA A 161 40.21 -10.14 17.92
N TRP A 162 40.51 -9.22 16.99
CA TRP A 162 41.87 -8.81 16.65
C TRP A 162 42.63 -8.21 17.84
N GLN A 163 43.94 -8.46 17.92
CA GLN A 163 44.79 -8.04 19.03
C GLN A 163 45.96 -7.20 18.54
N SER A 164 46.30 -6.15 19.28
CA SER A 164 47.47 -5.33 18.98
C SER A 164 48.07 -4.70 20.23
N SER A 165 49.40 -4.54 20.23
CA SER A 165 50.11 -3.71 21.20
C SER A 165 50.10 -2.23 20.82
N GLN A 166 49.78 -1.89 19.56
CA GLN A 166 49.74 -0.52 19.07
C GLN A 166 48.47 0.18 19.54
N LYS A 167 48.57 1.51 19.75
CA LYS A 167 47.41 2.38 19.98
C LYS A 167 47.20 3.31 18.80
N PHE A 168 45.94 3.64 18.52
CA PHE A 168 45.53 4.41 17.34
C PHE A 168 44.95 5.78 17.72
N ASP A 169 45.22 6.80 16.91
CA ASP A 169 44.60 8.12 17.03
C ASP A 169 43.17 8.10 16.45
N LEU A 170 42.93 7.30 15.41
CA LEU A 170 41.60 7.09 14.82
C LEU A 170 41.35 5.60 14.59
N ILE A 171 40.12 5.15 14.87
CA ILE A 171 39.61 3.83 14.47
C ILE A 171 38.35 4.05 13.64
N ILE A 172 38.37 3.57 12.39
CA ILE A 172 37.30 3.71 11.41
C ILE A 172 36.64 2.34 11.23
N SER A 173 35.32 2.28 11.31
CA SER A 173 34.53 1.13 10.85
C SER A 173 33.13 1.59 10.45
N GLU A 174 32.68 1.11 9.30
CA GLU A 174 31.29 1.18 8.85
C GLU A 174 30.92 -0.22 8.37
N THR A 175 30.68 -1.10 9.34
CA THR A 175 30.23 -2.48 9.13
C THR A 175 28.84 -2.60 9.74
N MET A 176 27.90 -1.80 9.24
CA MET A 176 26.57 -1.61 9.82
C MET A 176 25.45 -1.57 8.78
N ARG A 177 24.24 -1.84 9.26
CA ARG A 177 22.99 -1.53 8.59
C ARG A 177 22.18 -0.52 9.40
N GLN A 178 21.08 -0.05 8.81
CA GLN A 178 20.08 0.72 9.53
C GLN A 178 19.62 -0.02 10.78
N GLY A 179 19.37 0.72 11.87
CA GLY A 179 19.00 0.16 13.17
C GLY A 179 20.12 -0.64 13.85
N LEU A 180 21.35 -0.60 13.33
CA LEU A 180 22.46 -1.47 13.75
C LEU A 180 22.08 -2.96 13.72
N ILE A 181 21.20 -3.35 12.81
CA ILE A 181 20.77 -4.75 12.72
C ILE A 181 21.82 -5.57 11.98
N GLN A 182 21.91 -6.86 12.33
CA GLN A 182 22.61 -7.92 11.59
C GLN A 182 24.14 -7.82 11.51
N GLU A 183 24.73 -6.65 11.33
CA GLU A 183 26.17 -6.45 11.13
C GLU A 183 26.92 -6.04 12.42
N PRO A 184 28.21 -6.40 12.57
CA PRO A 184 28.92 -6.39 13.85
C PRO A 184 29.45 -5.03 14.33
N GLN A 185 28.97 -3.88 13.83
CA GLN A 185 29.50 -2.55 14.17
C GLN A 185 29.65 -2.30 15.68
N VAL A 186 28.63 -2.66 16.48
CA VAL A 186 28.67 -2.47 17.93
C VAL A 186 29.78 -3.32 18.56
N SER A 187 29.92 -4.58 18.14
CA SER A 187 30.96 -5.48 18.64
C SER A 187 32.36 -5.06 18.18
N ILE A 188 32.51 -4.58 16.94
CA ILE A 188 33.77 -4.02 16.42
C ILE A 188 34.22 -2.85 17.29
N PHE A 189 33.34 -1.86 17.53
CA PHE A 189 33.71 -0.71 18.35
C PHE A 189 33.92 -1.07 19.82
N SER A 190 33.08 -1.92 20.40
CA SER A 190 33.22 -2.37 21.80
C SER A 190 34.56 -3.07 22.04
N HIS A 191 35.03 -3.83 21.04
CA HIS A 191 36.33 -4.49 21.10
C HIS A 191 37.49 -3.55 20.77
N LEU A 192 37.48 -2.90 19.61
CA LEU A 192 38.62 -2.14 19.11
C LEU A 192 38.89 -0.85 19.89
N GLN A 193 37.90 -0.28 20.59
CA GLN A 193 38.11 0.93 21.40
C GLN A 193 39.25 0.78 22.40
N GLN A 194 39.54 -0.44 22.86
CA GLN A 194 40.62 -0.68 23.81
C GLN A 194 42.00 -0.34 23.21
N PHE A 195 42.15 -0.35 21.89
CA PHE A 195 43.35 0.05 21.16
C PHE A 195 43.36 1.53 20.80
N LEU A 196 42.36 2.31 21.21
CA LEU A 196 42.31 3.75 20.98
C LEU A 196 43.21 4.49 21.97
N LYS A 197 43.90 5.54 21.51
CA LYS A 197 44.61 6.47 22.40
C LYS A 197 43.60 7.24 23.27
N PRO A 198 43.99 7.74 24.46
CA PRO A 198 43.09 8.51 25.32
C PRO A 198 42.40 9.68 24.60
N ASP A 199 43.12 10.38 23.73
CA ASP A 199 42.63 11.49 22.90
C ASP A 199 42.13 11.04 21.50
N GLY A 200 42.10 9.74 21.22
CA GLY A 200 41.69 9.20 19.92
C GLY A 200 40.17 9.16 19.72
N TRP A 201 39.76 9.01 18.46
CA TRP A 201 38.36 9.02 18.02
C TRP A 201 37.94 7.70 17.35
N LEU A 202 36.70 7.29 17.59
CA LEU A 202 35.99 6.32 16.76
C LEU A 202 35.28 7.07 15.63
N ILE A 203 35.29 6.52 14.43
CA ILE A 203 34.60 7.10 13.26
C ILE A 203 33.66 6.02 12.67
N PRO A 204 32.34 6.22 12.72
CA PRO A 204 31.63 7.45 13.13
C PRO A 204 31.72 7.74 14.64
N GLU A 205 31.61 9.02 15.02
CA GLU A 205 31.64 9.46 16.43
C GLU A 205 30.40 9.02 17.21
N ILE A 206 29.22 9.09 16.58
CA ILE A 206 27.94 8.76 17.19
C ILE A 206 27.05 8.03 16.17
N ILE A 207 26.48 6.90 16.58
CA ILE A 207 25.31 6.29 15.93
C ILE A 207 24.20 6.24 16.98
N ARG A 208 23.07 6.91 16.75
CA ARG A 208 21.94 6.97 17.68
C ARG A 208 20.70 6.34 17.07
N LEU A 209 20.03 5.52 17.86
CA LEU A 209 18.75 4.88 17.53
C LEU A 209 17.64 5.52 18.36
N ASP A 210 16.59 5.98 17.69
CA ASP A 210 15.42 6.62 18.31
C ASP A 210 14.14 5.84 17.95
N LEU A 211 13.25 5.66 18.93
CA LEU A 211 11.98 4.96 18.77
C LEU A 211 10.80 5.94 18.73
N TRP A 212 9.85 5.65 17.86
CA TRP A 212 8.67 6.47 17.60
C TRP A 212 7.41 5.61 17.49
N LEU A 213 6.26 6.18 17.81
CA LEU A 213 4.97 5.69 17.32
C LEU A 213 4.65 6.36 16.00
N SER A 214 4.22 5.57 15.01
CA SER A 214 4.00 6.03 13.64
C SER A 214 2.72 5.48 13.05
N SER A 215 2.12 6.25 12.14
CA SER A 215 1.05 5.77 11.27
C SER A 215 1.59 4.91 10.11
N GLY A 216 2.91 4.87 9.92
CA GLY A 216 3.53 4.05 8.90
C GLY A 216 3.29 4.51 7.46
N VAL A 217 2.69 5.69 7.27
CA VAL A 217 2.51 6.36 5.99
C VAL A 217 3.72 7.25 5.76
N TYR A 218 4.46 7.00 4.68
CA TYR A 218 5.48 7.94 4.21
C TYR A 218 4.78 9.23 3.74
N PRO A 219 5.20 10.43 4.18
CA PRO A 219 4.64 11.67 3.68
C PRO A 219 5.06 11.88 2.21
N ALA A 220 4.33 11.25 1.29
CA ALA A 220 4.34 11.62 -0.11
C ALA A 220 3.51 12.91 -0.24
N GLN A 221 4.19 14.06 -0.22
CA GLN A 221 3.69 15.36 -0.67
C GLN A 221 2.46 15.95 0.07
N SER A 222 2.11 15.43 1.25
CA SER A 222 1.07 15.98 2.12
C SER A 222 1.60 16.02 3.55
N GLU A 223 1.49 17.17 4.23
CA GLU A 223 1.63 17.25 5.69
C GLU A 223 0.70 16.17 6.29
N SER A 224 1.26 15.14 6.91
CA SER A 224 0.43 14.16 7.61
C SER A 224 -0.27 14.89 8.75
N LYS A 225 -1.60 14.85 8.79
CA LYS A 225 -2.38 15.47 9.89
C LYS A 225 -2.00 14.95 11.28
N HIS A 226 -1.33 13.80 11.37
CA HIS A 226 -0.87 13.18 12.60
C HIS A 226 0.65 12.92 12.49
N PRO A 227 1.50 13.78 13.06
CA PRO A 227 2.95 13.56 13.06
C PRO A 227 3.32 12.33 13.90
N ASP A 228 4.40 11.66 13.51
CA ASP A 228 4.99 10.59 14.34
C ASP A 228 5.33 11.13 15.74
N LEU A 229 5.11 10.29 16.75
CA LEU A 229 5.34 10.64 18.15
C LEU A 229 6.66 10.04 18.62
N HIS A 230 7.63 10.89 19.00
CA HIS A 230 8.91 10.45 19.55
C HIS A 230 8.72 9.85 20.94
N LEU A 231 9.14 8.60 21.14
CA LEU A 231 9.16 7.96 22.46
C LEU A 231 10.48 8.21 23.19
N GLY A 232 11.59 8.24 22.45
CA GLY A 232 12.93 8.53 23.00
C GLY A 232 14.05 7.69 22.38
N PRO A 233 15.30 7.93 22.81
CA PRO A 233 16.46 7.16 22.36
C PRO A 233 16.45 5.75 22.97
N VAL A 234 16.77 4.74 22.17
CA VAL A 234 16.86 3.33 22.61
C VAL A 234 18.28 2.78 22.62
N PHE A 235 19.19 3.40 21.86
CA PHE A 235 20.60 3.03 21.90
C PHE A 235 21.47 4.14 21.31
N GLN A 236 22.69 4.31 21.84
CA GLN A 236 23.69 5.19 21.26
C GLN A 236 25.05 4.47 21.30
N LEU A 237 25.68 4.32 20.13
CA LEU A 237 27.05 3.86 20.01
C LEU A 237 27.97 5.07 19.85
N ASP A 238 28.80 5.32 20.86
CA ASP A 238 29.88 6.31 20.85
C ASP A 238 31.10 5.74 21.60
N LYS A 239 32.16 6.54 21.78
CA LYS A 239 33.36 6.11 22.52
C LYS A 239 33.04 5.65 23.95
N MET A 240 32.12 6.30 24.65
CA MET A 240 31.77 5.99 26.03
C MET A 240 31.01 4.68 26.12
N THR A 241 29.97 4.50 25.30
CA THR A 241 29.18 3.27 25.31
C THR A 241 29.95 2.08 24.75
N ALA A 242 30.83 2.28 23.76
CA ALA A 242 31.76 1.26 23.31
C ALA A 242 32.72 0.81 24.44
N MET A 243 33.25 1.75 25.25
CA MET A 243 34.06 1.41 26.42
C MET A 243 33.29 0.59 27.47
N GLN A 244 32.05 1.00 27.77
CA GLN A 244 31.17 0.28 28.70
C GLN A 244 30.93 -1.15 28.23
N LEU A 245 30.48 -1.32 26.98
CA LEU A 245 30.21 -2.63 26.39
C LEU A 245 31.46 -3.49 26.33
N GLY A 246 32.61 -2.92 25.96
CA GLY A 246 33.90 -3.61 25.94
C GLY A 246 34.38 -4.10 27.31
N SER A 247 33.91 -3.48 28.40
CA SER A 247 34.17 -3.91 29.78
C SER A 247 33.16 -4.95 30.29
N GLY A 248 32.16 -5.31 29.48
CA GLY A 248 31.06 -6.20 29.85
C GLY A 248 29.86 -5.50 30.50
N ASP A 249 29.86 -4.16 30.59
CA ASP A 249 28.73 -3.39 31.10
C ASP A 249 27.72 -3.11 29.98
N THR A 250 26.59 -3.81 30.02
CA THR A 250 25.49 -3.67 29.06
C THR A 250 24.41 -2.67 29.49
N GLY A 251 24.64 -1.88 30.55
CA GLY A 251 23.66 -0.94 31.08
C GLY A 251 23.19 0.12 30.06
N CYS A 252 24.05 0.49 29.11
CA CYS A 252 23.69 1.40 28.01
C CYS A 252 22.84 0.75 26.90
N ALA A 253 22.73 -0.58 26.89
CA ALA A 253 22.04 -1.35 25.86
C ALA A 253 20.62 -1.78 26.28
N HIS A 254 20.08 -1.31 27.40
CA HIS A 254 18.70 -1.61 27.77
C HIS A 254 18.05 -0.48 28.58
N GLY A 255 16.73 -0.38 28.51
CA GLY A 255 16.01 0.66 29.24
C GLY A 255 14.50 0.56 29.06
N ASN A 256 13.83 1.62 29.50
CA ASN A 256 12.39 1.72 29.41
C ASN A 256 12.00 3.10 28.88
N LEU A 257 10.96 3.14 28.05
CA LEU A 257 10.32 4.35 27.56
C LEU A 257 8.87 4.39 28.07
N TRP A 258 8.42 5.57 28.47
CA TRP A 258 7.01 5.80 28.79
C TRP A 258 6.24 6.00 27.49
N VAL A 259 5.12 5.28 27.34
CA VAL A 259 4.21 5.44 26.20
C VAL A 259 3.07 6.35 26.66
N PRO A 260 3.02 7.62 26.20
CA PRO A 260 1.95 8.53 26.60
C PRO A 260 0.63 8.15 25.90
N ASP A 261 -0.44 8.88 26.19
CA ASP A 261 -1.61 8.86 25.31
C ASP A 261 -1.25 9.36 23.91
N TYR A 262 -1.81 8.70 22.90
CA TYR A 262 -1.52 8.97 21.50
C TYR A 262 -2.73 8.67 20.61
N ASP A 263 -2.72 9.18 19.39
CA ASP A 263 -3.80 8.97 18.43
C ASP A 263 -3.82 7.52 17.92
N ALA A 264 -5.00 6.86 17.93
CA ALA A 264 -5.17 5.46 17.52
C ALA A 264 -4.72 5.15 16.08
N VAL A 265 -4.43 6.16 15.25
CA VAL A 265 -3.79 5.99 13.94
C VAL A 265 -2.31 5.59 14.01
N LEU A 266 -1.60 5.85 15.13
CA LEU A 266 -0.18 5.54 15.32
C LEU A 266 0.00 4.09 15.79
N GLN A 267 -0.25 3.15 14.89
CA GLN A 267 -0.29 1.71 15.21
C GLN A 267 1.06 1.01 15.09
N ASP A 268 2.08 1.66 14.52
CA ASP A 268 3.39 1.05 14.25
C ASP A 268 4.45 1.60 15.21
N LEU A 269 5.44 0.77 15.54
CA LEU A 269 6.71 1.27 16.09
C LEU A 269 7.66 1.54 14.94
N LYS A 270 8.27 2.72 14.93
CA LYS A 270 9.29 3.14 13.95
C LYS A 270 10.62 3.34 14.67
N LEU A 271 11.67 2.68 14.21
CA LEU A 271 13.05 2.84 14.68
C LEU A 271 13.83 3.64 13.63
N THR A 272 14.39 4.79 14.03
CA THR A 272 15.23 5.62 13.15
C THR A 272 16.70 5.55 13.55
N THR A 273 17.60 5.78 12.59
CA THR A 273 19.05 5.81 12.80
C THR A 273 19.58 7.18 12.42
N PHE A 274 20.34 7.79 13.33
CA PHE A 274 21.12 9.00 13.11
C PHE A 274 22.60 8.67 13.21
N ILE A 275 23.42 9.21 12.31
CA ILE A 275 24.87 8.99 12.30
C ILE A 275 25.58 10.34 12.25
N GLN A 276 26.44 10.61 13.22
CA GLN A 276 27.45 11.66 13.14
C GLN A 276 28.78 11.01 12.83
N VAL A 277 29.27 11.21 11.60
CA VAL A 277 30.58 10.67 11.19
C VAL A 277 31.68 11.40 11.93
N PHE A 278 31.74 12.72 11.80
CA PHE A 278 32.67 13.58 12.54
C PHE A 278 32.21 15.04 12.51
N GLY A 279 32.08 15.68 13.67
CA GLY A 279 31.66 17.08 13.80
C GLY A 279 30.34 17.40 13.07
N ALA A 280 30.41 18.24 12.04
CA ALA A 280 29.24 18.66 11.26
C ALA A 280 28.78 17.64 10.20
N HIS A 281 29.55 16.58 9.94
CA HIS A 281 29.23 15.58 8.92
C HIS A 281 28.27 14.53 9.48
N GLN A 282 26.98 14.64 9.13
CA GLN A 282 25.90 13.88 9.73
C GLN A 282 24.94 13.31 8.67
N LEU A 283 24.32 12.16 8.97
CA LEU A 283 23.26 11.52 8.21
C LEU A 283 22.01 11.41 9.09
N GLY A 284 20.92 12.01 8.64
CA GLY A 284 19.59 11.93 9.24
C GLY A 284 18.67 10.91 8.56
N GLU A 285 17.44 10.80 9.06
CA GLU A 285 16.42 9.87 8.59
C GLU A 285 16.23 9.93 7.07
N SER A 286 16.20 8.77 6.42
CA SER A 286 15.97 8.59 4.97
C SER A 286 16.95 9.32 4.03
N GLN A 287 18.13 9.74 4.52
CA GLN A 287 19.18 10.32 3.69
C GLN A 287 20.10 9.26 3.06
N SER A 288 20.16 8.06 3.63
CA SER A 288 21.02 6.94 3.19
C SER A 288 20.32 5.62 3.47
N GLN A 289 20.77 4.53 2.84
CA GLN A 289 20.36 3.16 3.19
C GLN A 289 20.60 2.85 4.68
N LEU A 290 21.63 3.43 5.29
CA LEU A 290 21.95 3.28 6.71
C LEU A 290 20.96 4.00 7.65
N THR A 291 20.16 4.93 7.11
CA THR A 291 19.22 5.75 7.90
C THR A 291 17.77 5.58 7.47
N LEU A 292 17.47 4.54 6.68
CA LEU A 292 16.10 4.14 6.39
C LEU A 292 15.41 3.66 7.68
N PRO A 293 14.19 4.13 7.97
CA PRO A 293 13.45 3.70 9.15
C PRO A 293 13.05 2.22 9.06
N ILE A 294 13.10 1.53 10.20
CA ILE A 294 12.59 0.16 10.38
C ILE A 294 11.25 0.23 11.10
N TYR A 295 10.29 -0.60 10.68
CA TYR A 295 8.96 -0.63 11.29
C TYR A 295 8.61 -2.00 11.89
N GLU A 296 8.13 -2.01 13.13
CA GLU A 296 7.29 -3.11 13.65
C GLU A 296 5.82 -2.72 13.43
N ARG A 297 5.21 -3.35 12.42
CA ARG A 297 3.83 -3.04 11.99
C ARG A 297 2.81 -3.57 12.98
N ASN A 298 1.72 -2.81 13.18
CA ASN A 298 0.61 -3.20 14.05
C ASN A 298 1.08 -3.50 15.49
N ALA A 299 2.06 -2.74 15.96
CA ALA A 299 2.54 -2.77 17.33
C ALA A 299 1.41 -2.47 18.32
N ARG A 300 0.60 -1.42 18.06
CA ARG A 300 -0.54 -0.99 18.88
C ARG A 300 -0.20 -0.98 20.39
N VAL A 301 0.86 -0.27 20.75
CA VAL A 301 1.37 -0.28 22.12
C VAL A 301 0.33 0.28 23.09
N GLN A 302 0.06 -0.36 24.21
CA GLN A 302 -0.88 0.13 25.21
C GLN A 302 -0.50 1.57 25.65
N PRO A 303 -1.41 2.57 25.52
CA PRO A 303 -1.15 3.90 26.06
C PRO A 303 -1.02 3.88 27.59
N ASN A 304 -0.27 4.85 28.12
CA ASN A 304 0.03 4.98 29.55
C ASN A 304 0.67 3.73 30.16
N SER A 305 1.56 3.09 29.39
CA SER A 305 2.30 1.90 29.81
C SER A 305 3.82 2.08 29.63
N LEU A 306 4.57 1.10 30.11
CA LEU A 306 6.01 1.05 29.94
C LEU A 306 6.39 0.14 28.76
N LEU A 307 7.15 0.68 27.80
CA LEU A 307 7.82 -0.09 26.76
C LEU A 307 9.26 -0.35 27.18
N ARG A 308 9.66 -1.62 27.24
CA ARG A 308 11.05 -2.02 27.53
C ARG A 308 11.79 -2.25 26.22
N PHE A 309 13.03 -1.81 26.15
CA PHE A 309 13.90 -2.06 25.01
C PHE A 309 15.22 -2.67 25.48
N ARG A 310 15.82 -3.48 24.62
CA ARG A 310 17.21 -3.94 24.74
C ARG A 310 17.84 -4.05 23.36
N TYR A 311 19.13 -3.75 23.27
CA TYR A 311 19.95 -4.06 22.12
C TYR A 311 20.66 -5.39 22.38
N GLU A 312 20.34 -6.41 21.60
CA GLU A 312 20.94 -7.74 21.70
C GLU A 312 22.21 -7.79 20.85
N LEU A 313 23.29 -8.28 21.45
CA LEU A 313 24.52 -8.68 20.75
C LEU A 313 24.43 -10.16 20.39
N GLY A 314 25.24 -10.60 19.42
CA GLY A 314 25.32 -11.99 19.00
C GLY A 314 25.43 -12.13 17.48
N SER A 315 25.07 -13.29 16.94
CA SER A 315 25.14 -13.55 15.49
C SER A 315 24.14 -12.74 14.65
N TYR A 316 23.11 -12.17 15.28
CA TYR A 316 22.15 -11.26 14.66
C TYR A 316 21.83 -10.11 15.63
N PRO A 317 22.70 -9.09 15.71
CA PRO A 317 22.47 -7.98 16.60
C PRO A 317 21.24 -7.18 16.19
N GLN A 318 20.46 -6.68 17.16
CA GLN A 318 19.23 -5.90 16.89
C GLN A 318 18.65 -5.26 18.17
N CYS A 319 17.84 -4.21 18.00
CA CYS A 319 16.92 -3.77 19.05
C CYS A 319 15.72 -4.71 19.17
N VAL A 320 15.37 -5.09 20.39
CA VAL A 320 14.18 -5.86 20.74
C VAL A 320 13.32 -5.06 21.69
N PHE A 321 12.01 -5.02 21.43
CA PHE A 321 11.03 -4.29 22.22
C PHE A 321 10.09 -5.27 22.93
N ALA A 322 9.72 -4.94 24.17
CA ALA A 322 8.74 -5.68 24.94
C ALA A 322 7.74 -4.70 25.56
N TYR A 323 6.47 -4.86 25.26
CA TYR A 323 5.42 -3.92 25.62
C TYR A 323 4.06 -4.61 25.65
N GLU A 324 3.12 -4.00 26.39
CA GLU A 324 1.72 -4.41 26.39
C GLU A 324 1.07 -3.94 25.08
N LYS A 325 0.31 -4.81 24.41
CA LYS A 325 -0.42 -4.48 23.19
C LYS A 325 -1.88 -4.18 23.54
N LEU A 326 -2.46 -3.19 22.87
CA LEU A 326 -3.90 -3.01 22.85
C LEU A 326 -4.56 -4.32 22.38
N PRO A 327 -5.71 -4.69 22.96
CA PRO A 327 -6.47 -5.86 22.53
C PRO A 327 -6.71 -5.85 21.02
N GLU A 328 -6.61 -7.02 20.38
CA GLU A 328 -6.94 -7.10 18.96
C GLU A 328 -8.42 -6.79 18.75
N LEU A 329 -8.79 -6.28 17.57
CA LEU A 329 -10.20 -6.09 17.25
C LEU A 329 -10.99 -7.42 17.37
N ALA A 330 -10.35 -8.53 16.97
CA ALA A 330 -10.87 -9.89 17.13
C ALA A 330 -11.09 -10.31 18.59
N GLU A 331 -10.61 -9.56 19.58
CA GLU A 331 -10.90 -9.82 20.99
C GLU A 331 -12.30 -9.35 21.40
N PHE A 332 -12.82 -8.33 20.74
CA PHE A 332 -14.15 -7.78 20.97
C PHE A 332 -15.20 -8.56 20.17
N LEU A 333 -16.42 -8.61 20.70
CA LEU A 333 -17.57 -9.14 19.98
C LEU A 333 -17.97 -8.18 18.86
N LEU A 334 -18.48 -8.73 17.76
CA LEU A 334 -19.12 -7.93 16.72
C LEU A 334 -20.24 -7.04 17.32
N PRO A 335 -20.26 -5.74 16.99
CA PRO A 335 -21.34 -4.84 17.39
C PRO A 335 -22.71 -5.37 16.96
N ASP A 336 -23.74 -5.05 17.74
CA ASP A 336 -25.12 -5.37 17.37
C ASP A 336 -25.53 -4.55 16.13
N SER A 337 -26.32 -5.14 15.23
CA SER A 337 -26.80 -4.44 14.03
C SER A 337 -27.65 -3.21 14.37
N LEU A 338 -28.31 -3.18 15.52
CA LEU A 338 -29.09 -2.06 16.03
C LEU A 338 -28.28 -1.12 16.93
N GLU A 339 -26.96 -1.29 17.02
CA GLU A 339 -26.09 -0.30 17.64
C GLU A 339 -25.85 0.89 16.70
N LYS A 340 -26.10 2.11 17.19
CA LYS A 340 -25.86 3.34 16.42
C LYS A 340 -24.40 3.76 16.43
N ASN A 341 -23.91 4.23 15.30
CA ASN A 341 -22.64 4.97 15.20
C ASN A 341 -22.80 6.43 15.69
N CYS A 342 -21.74 7.24 15.62
CA CYS A 342 -21.82 8.63 16.09
C CYS A 342 -22.78 9.51 15.26
N GLN A 343 -23.05 9.11 14.02
CA GLN A 343 -24.01 9.77 13.12
C GLN A 343 -25.45 9.23 13.28
N GLY A 344 -25.70 8.26 14.17
CA GLY A 344 -27.03 7.73 14.45
C GLY A 344 -27.51 6.62 13.51
N ILE A 345 -26.62 6.03 12.70
CA ILE A 345 -26.90 5.00 11.68
C ILE A 345 -26.70 3.61 12.29
N TYR A 346 -27.65 2.71 12.05
CA TYR A 346 -27.56 1.30 12.41
C TYR A 346 -26.62 0.52 11.49
N HIS A 347 -26.11 -0.61 11.98
CA HIS A 347 -25.33 -1.61 11.24
C HIS A 347 -23.94 -1.16 10.71
N LEU A 348 -23.66 0.15 10.60
CA LEU A 348 -22.38 0.66 10.09
C LEU A 348 -21.18 0.20 10.93
N LYS A 349 -21.30 0.27 12.26
CA LYS A 349 -20.28 -0.23 13.20
C LYS A 349 -19.98 -1.71 12.96
N ARG A 350 -21.03 -2.51 12.78
CA ARG A 350 -20.93 -3.95 12.54
C ARG A 350 -20.28 -4.25 11.19
N LEU A 351 -20.69 -3.55 10.12
CA LEU A 351 -20.09 -3.68 8.78
C LEU A 351 -18.59 -3.33 8.79
N TRP A 352 -18.21 -2.23 9.44
CA TRP A 352 -16.80 -1.86 9.58
C TRP A 352 -16.02 -2.91 10.36
N HIS A 353 -16.52 -3.33 11.54
CA HIS A 353 -15.86 -4.32 12.37
C HIS A 353 -15.68 -5.65 11.62
N LYS A 354 -16.74 -6.14 10.96
CA LYS A 354 -16.70 -7.32 10.09
C LYS A 354 -15.64 -7.21 9.00
N THR A 355 -15.51 -6.04 8.38
CA THR A 355 -14.49 -5.81 7.34
C THR A 355 -13.08 -5.85 7.92
N GLN A 356 -12.86 -5.27 9.09
CA GLN A 356 -11.55 -5.35 9.76
C GLN A 356 -11.21 -6.77 10.21
N LEU A 357 -12.19 -7.57 10.67
CA LEU A 357 -11.97 -8.99 10.94
C LEU A 357 -11.57 -9.74 9.67
N ARG A 358 -12.18 -9.45 8.51
CA ARG A 358 -11.79 -10.06 7.22
C ARG A 358 -10.33 -9.76 6.86
N LYS A 359 -9.84 -8.55 7.13
CA LYS A 359 -8.42 -8.19 6.93
C LYS A 359 -7.48 -9.00 7.83
N GLN A 360 -7.93 -9.36 9.03
CA GLN A 360 -7.16 -10.13 10.02
C GLN A 360 -7.35 -11.65 9.90
N ALA A 361 -8.30 -12.12 9.11
CA ALA A 361 -8.71 -13.52 9.07
C ALA A 361 -7.58 -14.48 8.69
N VAL A 362 -6.59 -14.05 7.91
CA VAL A 362 -5.43 -14.90 7.58
C VAL A 362 -4.54 -15.16 8.80
N ALA A 363 -4.42 -14.18 9.71
CA ALA A 363 -3.50 -14.23 10.84
C ALA A 363 -4.18 -14.56 12.19
N SER A 364 -5.51 -14.49 12.28
CA SER A 364 -6.25 -14.65 13.53
C SER A 364 -7.36 -15.70 13.41
N ALA A 365 -7.17 -16.84 14.09
CA ALA A 365 -8.19 -17.90 14.19
C ALA A 365 -9.48 -17.41 14.88
N LYS A 366 -9.37 -16.49 15.84
CA LYS A 366 -10.53 -15.87 16.49
C LYS A 366 -11.32 -15.00 15.52
N ALA A 367 -10.65 -14.26 14.64
CA ALA A 367 -11.32 -13.52 13.57
C ALA A 367 -12.05 -14.45 12.60
N GLN A 368 -11.43 -15.57 12.21
CA GLN A 368 -12.07 -16.59 11.36
C GLN A 368 -13.32 -17.17 12.02
N GLN A 369 -13.24 -17.52 13.31
CA GLN A 369 -14.38 -18.04 14.06
C GLN A 369 -15.53 -17.03 14.10
N GLN A 370 -15.25 -15.78 14.48
CA GLN A 370 -16.28 -14.74 14.51
C GLN A 370 -16.94 -14.52 13.15
N LEU A 371 -16.16 -14.55 12.05
CA LEU A 371 -16.70 -14.40 10.70
C LEU A 371 -17.57 -15.59 10.29
N ALA A 372 -17.24 -16.82 10.73
CA ALA A 372 -18.02 -18.02 10.44
C ALA A 372 -19.38 -18.05 11.15
N GLU A 373 -19.51 -17.32 12.27
CA GLU A 373 -20.77 -17.17 13.02
C GLU A 373 -21.73 -16.16 12.38
N ILE A 374 -21.26 -15.37 11.38
CA ILE A 374 -22.09 -14.39 10.69
C ILE A 374 -22.98 -15.09 9.66
N PRO A 375 -24.32 -14.94 9.75
CA PRO A 375 -25.22 -15.57 8.78
C PRO A 375 -25.03 -14.96 7.40
N THR A 376 -25.10 -15.79 6.35
CA THR A 376 -24.96 -15.35 4.95
C THR A 376 -26.00 -14.30 4.56
N SER A 377 -27.19 -14.33 5.17
CA SER A 377 -28.25 -13.34 4.96
C SER A 377 -27.88 -11.92 5.43
N GLU A 378 -26.89 -11.76 6.31
CA GLU A 378 -26.44 -10.44 6.77
C GLU A 378 -25.83 -9.61 5.63
N TRP A 379 -25.35 -10.25 4.56
CA TRP A 379 -24.92 -9.53 3.36
C TRP A 379 -26.01 -8.60 2.78
N LEU A 380 -27.29 -8.99 2.88
CA LEU A 380 -28.37 -8.13 2.43
C LEU A 380 -28.51 -6.89 3.31
N LEU A 381 -28.23 -6.98 4.62
CA LEU A 381 -28.19 -5.80 5.50
C LEU A 381 -27.04 -4.86 5.14
N ASP A 382 -25.87 -5.40 4.82
CA ASP A 382 -24.73 -4.60 4.32
C ASP A 382 -25.16 -3.82 3.07
N ARG A 383 -25.80 -4.50 2.12
CA ARG A 383 -26.30 -3.86 0.90
C ARG A 383 -27.36 -2.81 1.18
N ILE A 384 -28.36 -3.10 2.02
CA ILE A 384 -29.43 -2.16 2.37
C ILE A 384 -28.85 -0.88 2.95
N LEU A 385 -27.87 -1.00 3.86
CA LEU A 385 -27.17 0.14 4.44
C LEU A 385 -26.51 1.00 3.35
N LEU A 386 -25.71 0.40 2.47
CA LEU A 386 -24.95 1.14 1.45
C LEU A 386 -25.86 1.76 0.38
N ASP A 387 -26.89 1.02 -0.04
CA ASP A 387 -27.85 1.46 -1.07
C ASP A 387 -28.73 2.62 -0.55
N GLN A 388 -29.19 2.59 0.70
CA GLN A 388 -29.96 3.68 1.31
C GLN A 388 -29.10 4.94 1.56
N LEU A 389 -27.81 4.77 1.81
CA LEU A 389 -26.85 5.86 1.95
C LEU A 389 -26.40 6.46 0.62
N GLY A 390 -26.77 5.88 -0.52
CA GLY A 390 -26.48 6.46 -1.83
C GLY A 390 -25.02 6.35 -2.25
N VAL A 391 -24.24 5.47 -1.62
CA VAL A 391 -22.78 5.46 -1.81
C VAL A 391 -22.27 4.43 -2.82
N GLY A 392 -23.08 3.42 -3.15
CA GLY A 392 -22.71 2.35 -4.09
C GLY A 392 -21.77 1.31 -3.47
N LEU A 393 -21.88 0.06 -3.92
CA LEU A 393 -21.18 -1.06 -3.30
C LEU A 393 -19.66 -1.00 -3.50
N GLU A 394 -19.20 -0.88 -4.75
CA GLU A 394 -17.77 -0.87 -5.08
C GLU A 394 -16.98 0.24 -4.35
N PRO A 395 -17.35 1.53 -4.45
CA PRO A 395 -16.65 2.60 -3.72
C PRO A 395 -16.73 2.43 -2.20
N ALA A 396 -17.86 1.97 -1.64
CA ALA A 396 -17.96 1.70 -0.21
C ALA A 396 -17.00 0.59 0.23
N MET A 397 -16.91 -0.49 -0.53
CA MET A 397 -15.99 -1.59 -0.23
C MET A 397 -14.53 -1.15 -0.32
N GLN A 398 -14.17 -0.35 -1.33
CA GLN A 398 -12.82 0.23 -1.43
C GLN A 398 -12.47 1.04 -0.17
N GLN A 399 -13.40 1.88 0.29
CA GLN A 399 -13.20 2.72 1.47
C GLN A 399 -13.16 1.92 2.78
N LEU A 400 -14.03 0.92 2.94
CA LEU A 400 -14.02 0.01 4.09
C LEU A 400 -12.68 -0.75 4.21
N TYR A 401 -12.11 -1.19 3.09
CA TYR A 401 -10.82 -1.86 3.07
C TYR A 401 -9.62 -0.91 3.20
N SER A 402 -9.72 0.36 2.81
CA SER A 402 -8.65 1.34 3.06
C SER A 402 -8.68 1.94 4.46
N ALA A 403 -9.86 2.04 5.07
CA ALA A 403 -10.05 2.63 6.39
C ALA A 403 -9.33 1.82 7.50
N ARG A 404 -8.78 2.57 8.45
CA ARG A 404 -8.10 2.06 9.64
C ARG A 404 -8.95 2.21 10.89
N THR A 405 -9.78 3.24 10.93
CA THR A 405 -10.70 3.53 12.03
C THR A 405 -12.14 3.60 11.52
N LEU A 406 -13.11 3.51 12.44
CA LEU A 406 -14.51 3.75 12.11
C LEU A 406 -14.73 5.22 11.71
N VAL A 407 -14.00 6.15 12.34
CA VAL A 407 -14.08 7.60 12.06
C VAL A 407 -13.74 7.91 10.61
N ASP A 408 -12.78 7.18 10.01
CA ASP A 408 -12.43 7.33 8.58
C ASP A 408 -13.67 7.10 7.69
N ILE A 409 -14.47 6.09 8.01
CA ILE A 409 -15.70 5.75 7.28
C ILE A 409 -16.80 6.77 7.55
N GLU A 410 -16.98 7.20 8.79
CA GLU A 410 -17.96 8.21 9.15
C GLU A 410 -17.69 9.54 8.43
N TYR A 411 -16.41 9.94 8.34
CA TYR A 411 -15.97 11.12 7.61
C TYR A 411 -16.17 10.96 6.09
N TRP A 412 -15.82 9.81 5.53
CA TRP A 412 -16.04 9.54 4.11
C TRP A 412 -17.54 9.57 3.76
N LEU A 413 -18.40 8.94 4.55
CA LEU A 413 -19.85 8.95 4.35
C LEU A 413 -20.41 10.38 4.39
N ALA A 414 -19.96 11.20 5.34
CA ALA A 414 -20.33 12.60 5.41
C ALA A 414 -19.89 13.35 4.13
N SER A 415 -18.65 13.13 3.69
CA SER A 415 -18.09 13.77 2.49
C SER A 415 -18.83 13.36 1.21
N ALA A 416 -19.20 12.08 1.08
CA ALA A 416 -20.00 11.56 -0.03
C ALA A 416 -21.43 12.14 -0.06
N ASN A 417 -21.91 12.69 1.05
CA ASN A 417 -23.23 13.30 1.20
C ASN A 417 -23.14 14.82 1.44
N ALA A 418 -22.31 15.53 0.66
CA ALA A 418 -22.17 17.00 0.75
C ALA A 418 -21.80 17.54 2.15
N GLY A 419 -21.06 16.76 2.94
CA GLY A 419 -20.56 17.13 4.27
C GLY A 419 -21.42 16.64 5.44
N THR A 420 -22.67 16.20 5.23
CA THR A 420 -23.50 15.57 6.27
C THR A 420 -24.64 14.75 5.68
N ILE A 421 -25.02 13.66 6.33
CA ILE A 421 -26.14 12.83 5.88
C ILE A 421 -27.44 13.46 6.38
N ALA A 422 -28.41 13.66 5.48
CA ALA A 422 -29.68 14.28 5.84
C ALA A 422 -30.43 13.44 6.89
N PRO A 423 -31.04 14.05 7.94
CA PRO A 423 -31.75 13.30 8.98
C PRO A 423 -32.82 12.34 8.45
N GLN A 424 -33.55 12.75 7.40
CA GLN A 424 -34.55 11.91 6.75
C GLN A 424 -33.92 10.68 6.06
N GLN A 425 -32.72 10.80 5.50
CA GLN A 425 -32.01 9.66 4.91
C GLN A 425 -31.56 8.68 5.99
N ILE A 426 -31.07 9.16 7.13
CA ILE A 426 -30.72 8.33 8.29
C ILE A 426 -31.96 7.58 8.79
N GLU A 427 -33.10 8.27 8.94
CA GLU A 427 -34.37 7.68 9.37
C GLU A 427 -34.85 6.57 8.42
N ARG A 428 -34.85 6.83 7.10
CA ARG A 428 -35.20 5.82 6.09
C ARG A 428 -34.26 4.62 6.12
N THR A 429 -32.94 4.86 6.21
CA THR A 429 -31.92 3.80 6.29
C THR A 429 -32.16 2.91 7.51
N ASN A 430 -32.31 3.52 8.68
CA ASN A 430 -32.55 2.81 9.92
C ASN A 430 -33.87 2.03 9.90
N SER A 431 -34.92 2.61 9.31
CA SER A 431 -36.22 1.95 9.16
C SER A 431 -36.13 0.72 8.25
N ALA A 432 -35.40 0.82 7.13
CA ALA A 432 -35.17 -0.32 6.24
C ALA A 432 -34.39 -1.45 6.94
N ILE A 433 -33.36 -1.11 7.72
CA ILE A 433 -32.60 -2.08 8.52
C ILE A 433 -33.49 -2.78 9.56
N ILE A 434 -34.29 -2.02 10.32
CA ILE A 434 -35.21 -2.59 11.31
C ILE A 434 -36.22 -3.51 10.63
N ASN A 435 -36.86 -3.06 9.54
CA ASN A 435 -37.86 -3.85 8.83
C ASN A 435 -37.27 -5.16 8.26
N PHE A 436 -36.01 -5.13 7.83
CA PHE A 436 -35.29 -6.33 7.40
C PHE A 436 -35.05 -7.30 8.56
N ILE A 437 -34.52 -6.83 9.69
CA ILE A 437 -34.22 -7.63 10.88
C ILE A 437 -35.49 -8.25 11.47
N GLU A 438 -36.56 -7.46 11.60
CA GLU A 438 -37.84 -7.92 12.15
C GLU A 438 -38.62 -8.81 11.17
N ASN A 439 -38.14 -8.96 9.93
CA ASN A 439 -38.83 -9.68 8.85
C ASN A 439 -40.31 -9.30 8.73
N LYS A 440 -40.61 -8.01 8.82
CA LYS A 440 -41.99 -7.51 8.75
C LYS A 440 -42.61 -7.93 7.43
N GLN A 441 -43.78 -8.58 7.51
CA GLN A 441 -44.57 -8.87 6.32
C GLN A 441 -45.10 -7.56 5.75
N SER A 442 -44.75 -7.29 4.51
CA SER A 442 -45.28 -6.17 3.71
C SER A 442 -46.19 -6.73 2.63
N THR A 443 -47.30 -6.04 2.41
CA THR A 443 -48.24 -6.32 1.32
C THR A 443 -48.44 -5.04 0.52
N LEU A 444 -48.54 -5.16 -0.79
CA LEU A 444 -48.81 -4.02 -1.66
C LEU A 444 -50.13 -3.32 -1.31
N ASP A 445 -50.10 -2.02 -1.03
CA ASP A 445 -51.31 -1.21 -0.90
C ASP A 445 -51.86 -0.83 -2.29
N VAL A 446 -52.85 -1.62 -2.72
CA VAL A 446 -53.53 -1.47 -4.02
C VAL A 446 -54.40 -0.20 -4.09
N GLN A 447 -54.73 0.44 -2.96
CA GLN A 447 -55.57 1.64 -2.94
C GLN A 447 -54.89 2.86 -3.59
N THR A 448 -53.58 2.81 -3.76
CA THR A 448 -52.78 3.91 -4.31
C THR A 448 -52.81 4.00 -5.86
N GLY A 449 -53.38 3.01 -6.56
CA GLY A 449 -53.56 2.99 -8.03
C GLY A 449 -52.31 2.62 -8.83
N LEU A 450 -52.18 1.37 -9.30
CA LEU A 450 -50.93 0.79 -9.80
C LEU A 450 -50.58 1.17 -11.27
N PRO A 451 -49.30 1.35 -11.61
CA PRO A 451 -48.88 1.94 -12.89
C PRO A 451 -48.90 1.00 -14.10
N LEU A 452 -48.78 -0.33 -13.92
CA LEU A 452 -48.76 -1.30 -15.01
C LEU A 452 -50.17 -1.80 -15.33
N SER A 453 -50.48 -1.87 -16.63
CA SER A 453 -51.72 -2.46 -17.15
C SER A 453 -51.71 -3.99 -17.13
N ASP A 454 -52.90 -4.60 -17.20
CA ASP A 454 -53.07 -6.06 -17.29
C ASP A 454 -52.30 -6.66 -18.49
N GLN A 455 -52.24 -5.94 -19.61
CA GLN A 455 -51.47 -6.37 -20.79
C GLN A 455 -49.97 -6.39 -20.52
N GLN A 456 -49.45 -5.40 -19.80
CA GLN A 456 -48.04 -5.36 -19.41
C GLN A 456 -47.70 -6.46 -18.40
N LEU A 457 -48.60 -6.73 -17.45
CA LEU A 457 -48.43 -7.84 -16.50
C LEU A 457 -48.47 -9.20 -17.18
N ALA A 458 -49.38 -9.39 -18.14
CA ALA A 458 -49.43 -10.61 -18.95
C ALA A 458 -48.16 -10.80 -19.79
N HIS A 459 -47.63 -9.72 -20.37
CA HIS A 459 -46.36 -9.74 -21.09
C HIS A 459 -45.18 -10.08 -20.17
N TRP A 460 -45.13 -9.49 -18.96
CA TRP A 460 -44.12 -9.81 -17.96
C TRP A 460 -44.16 -11.29 -17.56
N ASP A 461 -45.34 -11.84 -17.27
CA ASP A 461 -45.48 -13.26 -16.92
C ASP A 461 -45.01 -14.18 -18.05
N GLU A 462 -45.38 -13.87 -19.30
CA GLU A 462 -45.05 -14.69 -20.46
C GLU A 462 -43.58 -14.58 -20.86
N GLN A 463 -43.05 -13.36 -20.94
CA GLN A 463 -41.75 -13.06 -21.56
C GLN A 463 -40.63 -12.83 -20.54
N GLY A 464 -40.95 -12.52 -19.28
CA GLY A 464 -39.97 -12.29 -18.22
C GLY A 464 -39.24 -10.96 -18.30
N TYR A 465 -39.65 -10.05 -19.20
CA TYR A 465 -39.14 -8.69 -19.30
C TYR A 465 -40.27 -7.71 -19.61
N LEU A 466 -40.03 -6.43 -19.36
CA LEU A 466 -40.96 -5.33 -19.61
C LEU A 466 -40.22 -4.08 -20.07
N ILE A 467 -40.82 -3.34 -21.01
CA ILE A 467 -40.42 -1.99 -21.38
C ILE A 467 -41.50 -1.03 -20.87
N VAL A 468 -41.13 -0.07 -20.03
CA VAL A 468 -42.04 0.98 -19.55
C VAL A 468 -41.58 2.31 -20.15
N PRO A 469 -42.39 2.93 -21.03
CA PRO A 469 -41.95 4.08 -21.79
C PRO A 469 -41.90 5.36 -20.94
N GLY A 470 -40.89 6.20 -21.20
CA GLY A 470 -40.82 7.58 -20.70
C GLY A 470 -40.85 7.73 -19.18
N VAL A 471 -40.17 6.84 -18.45
CA VAL A 471 -40.01 7.00 -16.98
C VAL A 471 -39.13 8.22 -16.64
N LEU A 472 -38.29 8.64 -17.58
CA LEU A 472 -37.60 9.92 -17.58
C LEU A 472 -38.02 10.75 -18.79
N SER A 473 -38.17 12.05 -18.59
CA SER A 473 -38.33 13.02 -19.67
C SER A 473 -37.06 13.12 -20.53
N ALA A 474 -37.19 13.74 -21.70
CA ALA A 474 -36.06 14.02 -22.58
C ALA A 474 -34.98 14.88 -21.89
N SER A 475 -35.38 15.85 -21.06
CA SER A 475 -34.45 16.71 -20.31
C SER A 475 -33.73 15.95 -19.20
N GLU A 476 -34.41 15.05 -18.48
CA GLU A 476 -33.79 14.24 -17.42
C GLU A 476 -32.81 13.22 -18.01
N SER A 477 -33.19 12.57 -19.11
CA SER A 477 -32.31 11.67 -19.85
C SER A 477 -31.07 12.41 -20.36
N ALA A 478 -31.24 13.61 -20.92
CA ALA A 478 -30.13 14.45 -21.38
C ALA A 478 -29.20 14.88 -20.25
N ALA A 479 -29.73 15.21 -19.07
CA ALA A 479 -28.93 15.56 -17.90
C ALA A 479 -28.08 14.38 -17.40
N ALA A 480 -28.64 13.17 -17.38
CA ALA A 480 -27.90 11.97 -17.00
C ALA A 480 -26.80 11.62 -18.03
N ARG A 481 -27.06 11.79 -19.33
CA ARG A 481 -26.01 11.67 -20.36
C ARG A 481 -24.90 12.70 -20.19
N ALA A 482 -25.25 13.95 -19.93
CA ALA A 482 -24.28 15.02 -19.72
C ALA A 482 -23.35 14.73 -18.54
N ALA A 483 -23.88 14.18 -17.44
CA ALA A 483 -23.09 13.74 -16.30
C ALA A 483 -22.07 12.65 -16.69
N LEU A 484 -22.47 11.70 -17.53
CA LEU A 484 -21.59 10.65 -18.02
C LEU A 484 -20.48 11.20 -18.93
N TRP A 485 -20.82 12.14 -19.82
CA TRP A 485 -19.83 12.83 -20.67
C TRP A 485 -18.79 13.59 -19.83
N GLU A 486 -19.25 14.38 -18.87
CA GLU A 486 -18.38 15.14 -17.96
C GLU A 486 -17.47 14.21 -17.15
N PHE A 487 -18.03 13.16 -16.55
CA PHE A 487 -17.30 12.23 -15.71
C PHE A 487 -16.22 11.46 -16.47
N LEU A 488 -16.48 11.08 -17.72
CA LEU A 488 -15.52 10.42 -18.58
C LEU A 488 -14.58 11.39 -19.32
N GLN A 489 -14.80 12.70 -19.21
CA GLN A 489 -14.12 13.75 -19.98
C GLN A 489 -14.24 13.53 -21.51
N MET A 490 -15.38 13.00 -21.93
CA MET A 490 -15.72 12.71 -23.32
C MET A 490 -16.71 13.74 -23.86
N ARG A 491 -16.85 13.81 -25.18
CA ARG A 491 -17.74 14.76 -25.84
C ARG A 491 -18.68 14.06 -26.81
N GLU A 492 -19.94 14.47 -26.76
CA GLU A 492 -20.98 13.95 -27.65
C GLU A 492 -20.70 14.23 -29.14
N ASP A 493 -20.12 15.39 -29.44
CA ASP A 493 -19.84 15.85 -30.79
C ASP A 493 -18.45 15.45 -31.32
N ASP A 494 -17.68 14.67 -30.56
CA ASP A 494 -16.36 14.18 -30.93
C ASP A 494 -16.27 12.66 -30.77
N PRO A 495 -16.57 11.88 -31.83
CA PRO A 495 -16.51 10.42 -31.80
C PRO A 495 -15.13 9.85 -31.43
N ALA A 496 -14.03 10.59 -31.67
CA ALA A 496 -12.70 10.12 -31.28
C ALA A 496 -12.53 10.10 -29.76
N SER A 497 -13.22 11.00 -29.04
CA SER A 497 -13.17 11.05 -27.58
C SER A 497 -13.80 9.81 -26.91
N TRP A 498 -14.74 9.13 -27.57
CA TRP A 498 -15.49 8.01 -26.98
C TRP A 498 -14.63 6.77 -26.66
N TYR A 499 -13.45 6.68 -27.25
CA TYR A 499 -12.55 5.53 -27.11
C TYR A 499 -11.35 5.81 -26.19
N GLN A 500 -11.36 6.94 -25.48
CA GLN A 500 -10.33 7.26 -24.51
C GLN A 500 -10.38 6.29 -23.32
N SER A 501 -9.21 5.73 -22.97
CA SER A 501 -9.08 4.87 -21.80
C SER A 501 -9.12 5.71 -20.52
N THR A 502 -9.99 5.35 -19.58
CA THR A 502 -10.11 6.02 -18.28
C THR A 502 -10.13 4.97 -17.17
N ALA A 503 -9.55 5.28 -16.00
CA ALA A 503 -9.58 4.37 -14.84
C ALA A 503 -11.00 4.18 -14.29
N GLN A 504 -11.89 5.13 -14.61
CA GLN A 504 -13.29 5.18 -14.23
C GLN A 504 -14.18 4.23 -15.06
N MET A 505 -13.65 3.67 -16.15
CA MET A 505 -14.39 2.78 -17.04
C MET A 505 -13.74 1.39 -17.08
N GLN A 506 -14.48 0.39 -16.63
CA GLN A 506 -14.07 -1.02 -16.64
C GLN A 506 -14.92 -1.75 -17.69
N LYS A 507 -14.32 -2.10 -18.84
CA LYS A 507 -15.05 -2.56 -20.02
C LYS A 507 -16.08 -1.51 -20.45
N ILE A 508 -17.37 -1.82 -20.43
CA ILE A 508 -18.44 -0.84 -20.70
C ILE A 508 -19.00 -0.20 -19.43
N MET A 509 -18.60 -0.64 -18.23
CA MET A 509 -19.17 -0.17 -16.97
C MET A 509 -18.45 1.07 -16.47
N VAL A 510 -19.19 2.13 -16.20
CA VAL A 510 -18.67 3.44 -15.76
C VAL A 510 -18.93 3.59 -14.28
N GLN A 511 -17.88 3.79 -13.48
CA GLN A 511 -17.91 3.87 -12.01
C GLN A 511 -18.52 5.18 -11.46
N LEU A 512 -19.56 5.69 -12.12
CA LEU A 512 -20.36 6.82 -11.67
C LEU A 512 -21.58 6.29 -10.90
N PHE A 513 -21.51 6.33 -9.57
CA PHE A 513 -22.56 5.79 -8.68
C PHE A 513 -23.52 6.86 -8.15
N ALA A 514 -23.07 8.11 -7.98
CA ALA A 514 -23.87 9.19 -7.41
C ALA A 514 -23.70 10.47 -8.24
N HIS A 515 -24.82 11.07 -8.64
CA HIS A 515 -24.88 12.36 -9.30
C HIS A 515 -26.32 12.89 -9.23
N PRO A 516 -26.57 14.20 -9.06
CA PRO A 516 -27.95 14.73 -8.97
C PRO A 516 -28.88 14.31 -10.11
N ALA A 517 -28.34 14.18 -11.34
CA ALA A 517 -29.11 13.72 -12.49
C ALA A 517 -29.54 12.23 -12.41
N LEU A 518 -28.81 11.39 -11.67
CA LEU A 518 -29.16 9.97 -11.46
C LEU A 518 -30.20 9.81 -10.34
N GLU A 519 -30.21 10.72 -9.37
CA GLU A 519 -31.15 10.67 -8.24
C GLU A 519 -32.60 10.84 -8.68
N VAL A 520 -32.86 11.57 -9.76
CA VAL A 520 -34.20 11.76 -10.34
C VAL A 520 -34.92 10.42 -10.52
N ALA A 521 -34.23 9.42 -11.11
CA ALA A 521 -34.78 8.09 -11.30
C ALA A 521 -34.94 7.32 -9.97
N ARG A 522 -33.97 7.42 -9.06
CA ARG A 522 -33.95 6.69 -7.77
C ARG A 522 -35.02 7.18 -6.80
N THR A 523 -35.38 8.47 -6.87
CA THR A 523 -36.42 9.08 -6.05
C THR A 523 -37.79 9.10 -6.73
N SER A 524 -37.93 8.54 -7.94
CA SER A 524 -39.20 8.53 -8.66
C SER A 524 -40.22 7.58 -8.01
N ASP A 525 -41.31 8.14 -7.51
CA ASP A 525 -42.44 7.35 -7.01
C ASP A 525 -43.06 6.47 -8.10
N TYR A 526 -43.07 6.93 -9.36
CA TYR A 526 -43.60 6.13 -10.47
C TYR A 526 -42.77 4.86 -10.69
N ILE A 527 -41.44 4.98 -10.74
CA ILE A 527 -40.53 3.83 -10.87
C ILE A 527 -40.67 2.90 -9.67
N ARG A 528 -40.69 3.44 -8.45
CA ARG A 528 -40.88 2.65 -7.22
C ARG A 528 -42.14 1.79 -7.31
N ARG A 529 -43.26 2.38 -7.73
CA ARG A 529 -44.56 1.69 -7.79
C ARG A 529 -44.62 0.61 -8.88
N ILE A 530 -43.85 0.75 -9.95
CA ILE A 530 -43.67 -0.32 -10.95
C ILE A 530 -43.04 -1.54 -10.30
N PHE A 531 -41.93 -1.37 -9.59
CA PHE A 531 -41.28 -2.49 -8.90
C PHE A 531 -42.15 -3.08 -7.79
N GLN A 532 -42.81 -2.23 -6.98
CA GLN A 532 -43.73 -2.69 -5.95
C GLN A 532 -44.88 -3.53 -6.52
N GLN A 533 -45.39 -3.16 -7.70
CA GLN A 533 -46.39 -3.96 -8.42
C GLN A 533 -45.82 -5.29 -8.92
N LEU A 534 -44.58 -5.34 -9.43
CA LEU A 534 -43.97 -6.60 -9.85
C LEU A 534 -43.65 -7.52 -8.67
N TRP A 535 -43.18 -6.97 -7.56
CA TRP A 535 -42.83 -7.71 -6.34
C TRP A 535 -44.01 -7.98 -5.40
N GLN A 536 -45.16 -7.35 -5.65
CA GLN A 536 -46.38 -7.43 -4.83
C GLN A 536 -46.17 -7.03 -3.35
N ARG A 537 -45.30 -6.03 -3.11
CA ARG A 537 -44.93 -5.54 -1.77
C ARG A 537 -44.41 -4.10 -1.81
N ASP A 538 -44.38 -3.42 -0.67
CA ASP A 538 -44.03 -1.99 -0.59
C ASP A 538 -42.64 -1.68 0.03
N ASP A 539 -42.05 -2.63 0.74
CA ASP A 539 -40.82 -2.48 1.54
C ASP A 539 -39.53 -2.69 0.74
N LEU A 540 -39.55 -2.36 -0.55
CA LEU A 540 -38.41 -2.54 -1.45
C LEU A 540 -37.32 -1.48 -1.24
N VAL A 541 -36.07 -1.90 -1.39
CA VAL A 541 -34.87 -1.03 -1.34
C VAL A 541 -34.39 -0.74 -2.76
N MET A 542 -34.19 0.55 -3.07
CA MET A 542 -33.64 1.01 -4.34
C MET A 542 -32.12 0.88 -4.32
N THR A 543 -31.53 0.29 -5.35
CA THR A 543 -30.08 0.12 -5.46
C THR A 543 -29.37 1.42 -5.84
N THR A 544 -28.17 1.63 -5.31
CA THR A 544 -27.21 2.60 -5.83
C THR A 544 -26.22 1.89 -6.74
N ASP A 545 -26.54 1.85 -8.04
CA ASP A 545 -25.72 1.19 -9.05
C ASP A 545 -25.06 2.19 -10.02
N ARG A 546 -24.15 1.66 -10.82
CA ARG A 546 -23.31 2.40 -11.76
C ARG A 546 -24.00 2.63 -13.12
N MET A 547 -23.28 3.20 -14.06
CA MET A 547 -23.74 3.42 -15.43
C MET A 547 -22.99 2.50 -16.42
N SER A 548 -23.43 2.44 -17.68
CA SER A 548 -22.58 1.92 -18.75
C SER A 548 -22.55 2.80 -19.98
N PHE A 549 -21.42 2.76 -20.67
CA PHE A 549 -21.14 3.41 -21.94
C PHE A 549 -20.60 2.37 -22.92
N ASN A 550 -21.32 2.16 -24.03
CA ASN A 550 -20.97 1.17 -25.04
C ASN A 550 -20.84 1.88 -26.41
N PRO A 551 -19.63 2.30 -26.81
CA PRO A 551 -19.41 2.98 -28.09
C PRO A 551 -19.54 2.00 -29.27
N PRO A 552 -19.74 2.51 -30.51
CA PRO A 552 -19.70 1.67 -31.72
C PRO A 552 -18.41 0.83 -31.85
N GLU A 553 -18.51 -0.36 -32.42
CA GLU A 553 -17.34 -1.17 -32.74
C GLU A 553 -16.52 -0.56 -33.87
N MET A 554 -15.19 -0.61 -33.71
CA MET A 554 -14.24 -0.21 -34.73
C MET A 554 -12.95 -1.05 -34.61
N PRO A 555 -12.00 -1.00 -35.56
CA PRO A 555 -10.84 -1.91 -35.55
C PRO A 555 -10.04 -1.92 -34.23
N GLN A 556 -9.93 -0.77 -33.56
CA GLN A 556 -9.24 -0.62 -32.28
C GLN A 556 -10.10 -0.90 -31.03
N TRP A 557 -11.42 -1.09 -31.19
CA TRP A 557 -12.32 -1.34 -30.07
C TRP A 557 -13.41 -2.34 -30.47
N GLN A 558 -13.43 -3.48 -29.79
CA GLN A 558 -14.44 -4.53 -29.93
C GLN A 558 -15.14 -4.73 -28.59
N PHE A 559 -16.40 -5.14 -28.61
CA PHE A 559 -17.17 -5.31 -27.39
C PHE A 559 -16.53 -6.38 -26.47
N PRO A 560 -16.11 -6.03 -25.24
CA PRO A 560 -15.27 -6.90 -24.39
C PRO A 560 -16.03 -7.93 -23.55
N GLY A 561 -17.32 -8.19 -23.85
CA GLY A 561 -18.16 -9.15 -23.13
C GLY A 561 -18.65 -8.66 -21.75
N PRO A 562 -19.31 -9.54 -20.96
CA PRO A 562 -19.30 -11.01 -21.08
C PRO A 562 -20.23 -11.61 -22.14
N GLY A 563 -21.10 -10.82 -22.79
CA GLY A 563 -22.14 -11.36 -23.66
C GLY A 563 -23.34 -11.84 -22.83
N ILE A 564 -24.05 -12.88 -23.29
CA ILE A 564 -25.19 -13.45 -22.56
C ILE A 564 -24.71 -14.29 -21.37
N HIS A 565 -25.32 -14.10 -20.20
CA HIS A 565 -24.96 -14.74 -18.93
C HIS A 565 -26.13 -14.70 -17.94
N TRP A 566 -25.96 -15.33 -16.78
CA TRP A 566 -26.80 -15.12 -15.59
C TRP A 566 -26.01 -14.44 -14.48
N ASP A 567 -26.63 -13.48 -13.79
CA ASP A 567 -26.05 -12.77 -12.64
C ASP A 567 -26.33 -13.45 -11.29
N VAL A 568 -27.03 -14.58 -11.31
CA VAL A 568 -27.43 -15.33 -10.12
C VAL A 568 -26.73 -16.68 -10.07
N GLU A 569 -26.61 -17.22 -8.87
CA GLU A 569 -26.20 -18.62 -8.69
C GLU A 569 -27.25 -19.55 -9.33
N LEU A 570 -26.78 -20.48 -10.17
CA LEU A 570 -27.64 -21.36 -10.97
C LEU A 570 -28.07 -22.60 -10.17
N THR A 571 -28.70 -22.36 -9.02
CA THR A 571 -29.22 -23.38 -8.10
C THR A 571 -30.74 -23.26 -7.99
N ALA A 572 -31.47 -24.30 -8.44
CA ALA A 572 -32.92 -24.32 -8.41
C ALA A 572 -33.48 -24.55 -6.98
N PRO A 573 -34.64 -23.96 -6.62
CA PRO A 573 -35.41 -23.01 -7.42
C PRO A 573 -34.73 -21.62 -7.42
N ILE A 574 -34.65 -20.99 -8.59
CA ILE A 574 -34.14 -19.62 -8.69
C ILE A 574 -35.18 -18.68 -8.05
N PRO A 575 -34.81 -17.89 -7.02
CA PRO A 575 -35.77 -17.01 -6.36
C PRO A 575 -36.29 -15.94 -7.32
N PHE A 576 -37.44 -15.37 -7.01
CA PHE A 576 -37.90 -14.17 -7.72
C PHE A 576 -36.95 -13.01 -7.45
N GLY A 577 -36.63 -12.27 -8.50
CA GLY A 577 -35.87 -11.04 -8.42
C GLY A 577 -35.88 -10.34 -9.76
N THR A 578 -35.69 -9.04 -9.72
CA THR A 578 -35.64 -8.19 -10.90
C THR A 578 -34.24 -7.66 -11.11
N GLN A 579 -33.96 -7.19 -12.32
CA GLN A 579 -32.89 -6.27 -12.63
C GLN A 579 -33.45 -5.26 -13.63
N ALA A 580 -32.87 -4.06 -13.69
CA ALA A 580 -33.34 -3.07 -14.64
C ALA A 580 -32.24 -2.09 -15.10
N LEU A 581 -32.56 -1.39 -16.17
CA LEU A 581 -31.79 -0.26 -16.67
C LEU A 581 -32.71 0.75 -17.35
N ILE A 582 -32.26 2.01 -17.39
CA ILE A 582 -32.90 3.06 -18.18
C ILE A 582 -31.97 3.40 -19.34
N TYR A 583 -32.49 3.35 -20.56
CA TYR A 583 -31.74 3.88 -21.71
C TYR A 583 -31.72 5.40 -21.65
N LEU A 584 -30.53 5.99 -21.79
CA LEU A 584 -30.35 7.45 -21.80
C LEU A 584 -30.24 8.01 -23.22
N THR A 585 -30.06 7.13 -24.20
CA THR A 585 -30.07 7.38 -25.64
C THR A 585 -31.17 6.55 -26.28
N ASP A 586 -31.63 6.92 -27.48
CA ASP A 586 -32.38 5.97 -28.30
C ASP A 586 -31.46 4.80 -28.66
N VAL A 587 -31.97 3.57 -28.53
CA VAL A 587 -31.19 2.35 -28.77
C VAL A 587 -31.95 1.46 -29.74
N ALA A 588 -31.39 1.30 -30.95
CA ALA A 588 -31.82 0.30 -31.92
C ALA A 588 -31.29 -1.10 -31.56
N GLU A 589 -31.84 -2.15 -32.17
CA GLU A 589 -31.45 -3.54 -31.91
C GLU A 589 -29.95 -3.82 -32.13
N ASN A 590 -29.34 -3.12 -33.09
CA ASN A 590 -27.91 -3.22 -33.40
C ASN A 590 -27.03 -2.22 -32.63
N GLN A 591 -27.58 -1.39 -31.73
CA GLN A 591 -26.85 -0.35 -31.01
C GLN A 591 -26.40 -0.82 -29.61
N GLY A 592 -25.89 -2.05 -29.54
CA GLY A 592 -25.41 -2.63 -28.28
C GLY A 592 -26.50 -2.84 -27.23
N ALA A 593 -27.74 -3.03 -27.68
CA ALA A 593 -28.94 -3.19 -26.87
C ALA A 593 -28.79 -4.27 -25.78
N PHE A 594 -29.57 -4.10 -24.71
CA PHE A 594 -29.89 -5.19 -23.81
C PHE A 594 -30.52 -6.34 -24.60
N CYS A 595 -30.03 -7.54 -24.36
CA CYS A 595 -30.48 -8.77 -24.97
C CYS A 595 -30.87 -9.74 -23.87
N CYS A 596 -31.94 -10.49 -24.06
CA CYS A 596 -32.34 -11.58 -23.17
C CYS A 596 -32.92 -12.76 -23.96
N VAL A 597 -33.22 -13.86 -23.28
CA VAL A 597 -33.97 -15.00 -23.87
C VAL A 597 -35.39 -15.00 -23.30
N PRO A 598 -36.39 -14.44 -24.01
CA PRO A 598 -37.73 -14.28 -23.47
C PRO A 598 -38.38 -15.60 -23.06
N GLY A 599 -39.08 -15.60 -21.92
CA GLY A 599 -39.82 -16.74 -21.39
C GLY A 599 -38.97 -17.84 -20.74
N PHE A 600 -37.64 -17.70 -20.72
CA PHE A 600 -36.76 -18.72 -20.15
C PHE A 600 -36.87 -18.83 -18.62
N HIS A 601 -37.29 -17.77 -17.92
CA HIS A 601 -37.51 -17.76 -16.47
C HIS A 601 -38.52 -18.82 -16.03
N LYS A 602 -39.47 -19.20 -16.88
CA LYS A 602 -40.46 -20.26 -16.61
C LYS A 602 -39.90 -21.67 -16.80
N LYS A 603 -38.73 -21.79 -17.44
CA LYS A 603 -38.11 -23.07 -17.84
C LYS A 603 -36.83 -23.36 -17.05
N ILE A 604 -36.22 -22.35 -16.43
CA ILE A 604 -34.89 -22.45 -15.84
C ILE A 604 -34.76 -23.59 -14.82
N ASP A 605 -35.70 -23.76 -13.89
CA ASP A 605 -35.58 -24.78 -12.85
C ASP A 605 -35.63 -26.21 -13.43
N GLN A 606 -36.51 -26.44 -14.40
CA GLN A 606 -36.58 -27.71 -15.13
C GLN A 606 -35.33 -27.93 -15.99
N TRP A 607 -34.83 -26.86 -16.61
CA TRP A 607 -33.61 -26.91 -17.40
C TRP A 607 -32.38 -27.22 -16.54
N LEU A 608 -32.24 -26.60 -15.36
CA LEU A 608 -31.18 -26.83 -14.38
C LEU A 608 -31.20 -28.28 -13.87
N ALA A 609 -32.39 -28.81 -13.56
CA ALA A 609 -32.55 -30.19 -13.12
C ALA A 609 -32.15 -31.22 -14.19
N ALA A 610 -32.18 -30.84 -15.47
CA ALA A 610 -31.78 -31.69 -16.59
C ALA A 610 -30.28 -31.60 -16.92
N GLN A 611 -29.53 -30.67 -16.32
CA GLN A 611 -28.11 -30.51 -16.63
C GLN A 611 -27.24 -31.58 -15.96
N PRO A 612 -26.19 -32.07 -16.64
CA PRO A 612 -25.20 -32.95 -16.01
C PRO A 612 -24.44 -32.23 -14.90
N GLN A 613 -24.08 -32.97 -13.84
CA GLN A 613 -23.25 -32.43 -12.76
C GLN A 613 -21.84 -32.10 -13.25
N GLY A 614 -21.25 -31.03 -12.71
CA GLY A 614 -19.87 -30.63 -12.98
C GLY A 614 -19.63 -29.88 -14.29
N VAL A 615 -20.69 -29.49 -15.01
CA VAL A 615 -20.60 -28.61 -16.18
C VAL A 615 -20.73 -27.15 -15.74
N ASP A 616 -19.90 -26.28 -16.33
CA ASP A 616 -20.05 -24.83 -16.18
C ASP A 616 -21.27 -24.34 -16.98
N LEU A 617 -22.35 -24.06 -16.26
CA LEU A 617 -23.63 -23.67 -16.85
C LEU A 617 -23.59 -22.28 -17.49
N GLN A 618 -22.62 -21.43 -17.17
CA GLN A 618 -22.48 -20.11 -17.79
C GLN A 618 -21.98 -20.20 -19.25
N GLN A 619 -21.34 -21.31 -19.63
CA GLN A 619 -20.78 -21.50 -20.97
C GLN A 619 -21.76 -22.21 -21.90
N GLN A 620 -22.64 -21.42 -22.52
CA GLN A 620 -23.59 -21.91 -23.53
C GLN A 620 -23.20 -21.47 -24.94
N ASP A 621 -23.62 -22.25 -25.94
CA ASP A 621 -23.66 -21.77 -27.33
C ASP A 621 -24.91 -20.90 -27.53
N TRP A 622 -24.79 -19.62 -27.16
CA TRP A 622 -25.88 -18.66 -27.22
C TRP A 622 -26.45 -18.44 -28.62
N THR A 623 -25.76 -18.84 -29.68
CA THR A 623 -26.26 -18.74 -31.07
C THR A 623 -27.44 -19.67 -31.34
N GLN A 624 -27.60 -20.72 -30.52
CA GLN A 624 -28.70 -21.68 -30.59
C GLN A 624 -29.92 -21.26 -29.76
N TRP A 625 -29.79 -20.17 -28.99
CA TRP A 625 -30.85 -19.68 -28.11
C TRP A 625 -31.62 -18.56 -28.81
N PRO A 626 -32.92 -18.39 -28.54
CA PRO A 626 -33.72 -17.31 -29.10
C PRO A 626 -33.42 -15.98 -28.37
N VAL A 627 -32.17 -15.53 -28.44
CA VAL A 627 -31.70 -14.27 -27.87
C VAL A 627 -32.32 -13.12 -28.65
N LYS A 628 -32.98 -12.20 -27.94
CA LYS A 628 -33.68 -11.06 -28.52
C LYS A 628 -33.05 -9.74 -28.06
N PRO A 629 -32.56 -8.89 -28.99
CA PRO A 629 -32.17 -7.53 -28.67
C PRO A 629 -33.42 -6.66 -28.42
N ILE A 630 -33.38 -5.83 -27.39
CA ILE A 630 -34.50 -4.99 -26.95
C ILE A 630 -34.20 -3.53 -27.28
N ALA A 631 -34.81 -3.05 -28.36
CA ALA A 631 -34.81 -1.64 -28.74
C ALA A 631 -35.82 -0.83 -27.92
N ALA A 632 -35.43 0.37 -27.49
CA ALA A 632 -36.29 1.31 -26.77
C ALA A 632 -35.73 2.74 -26.88
N LYS A 633 -36.51 3.74 -26.45
CA LYS A 633 -36.15 5.16 -26.54
C LYS A 633 -35.40 5.64 -25.31
N ALA A 634 -34.74 6.78 -25.43
CA ALA A 634 -34.20 7.51 -24.28
C ALA A 634 -35.32 7.78 -23.25
N GLY A 635 -35.05 7.46 -22.00
CA GLY A 635 -35.96 7.59 -20.87
C GLY A 635 -36.87 6.38 -20.64
N ASP A 636 -36.78 5.34 -21.47
CA ASP A 636 -37.53 4.09 -21.25
C ASP A 636 -36.82 3.18 -20.23
N LEU A 637 -37.60 2.59 -19.33
CA LEU A 637 -37.14 1.61 -18.34
C LEU A 637 -37.31 0.20 -18.89
N ILE A 638 -36.22 -0.58 -18.85
CA ILE A 638 -36.23 -2.00 -19.17
C ILE A 638 -36.05 -2.77 -17.87
N ILE A 639 -37.02 -3.61 -17.51
CA ILE A 639 -36.96 -4.50 -16.34
C ILE A 639 -36.97 -5.93 -16.85
N TRP A 640 -36.18 -6.82 -16.24
CA TRP A 640 -36.22 -8.24 -16.52
C TRP A 640 -36.15 -9.09 -15.24
N HIS A 641 -36.66 -10.31 -15.34
CA HIS A 641 -36.57 -11.30 -14.28
C HIS A 641 -35.15 -11.85 -14.23
N GLN A 642 -34.55 -11.94 -13.04
CA GLN A 642 -33.15 -12.36 -12.85
C GLN A 642 -32.82 -13.78 -13.34
N ALA A 643 -33.83 -14.58 -13.66
CA ALA A 643 -33.71 -15.93 -14.20
C ALA A 643 -33.51 -15.93 -15.72
N LEU A 644 -33.70 -14.78 -16.39
CA LEU A 644 -33.42 -14.66 -17.81
C LEU A 644 -31.91 -14.57 -18.04
N PRO A 645 -31.34 -15.43 -18.92
CA PRO A 645 -30.02 -15.17 -19.44
C PRO A 645 -30.09 -13.89 -20.26
N HIS A 646 -29.14 -13.00 -20.02
CA HIS A 646 -29.16 -11.67 -20.57
C HIS A 646 -27.76 -11.10 -20.74
N GLY A 647 -27.65 -9.97 -21.45
CA GLY A 647 -26.37 -9.33 -21.70
C GLY A 647 -26.50 -8.13 -22.63
N SER A 648 -25.38 -7.47 -22.91
CA SER A 648 -25.34 -6.42 -23.93
C SER A 648 -24.84 -7.02 -25.25
N SER A 649 -25.40 -6.56 -26.38
CA SER A 649 -24.84 -6.89 -27.70
C SER A 649 -23.66 -5.97 -28.06
N PRO A 650 -22.87 -6.35 -29.08
CA PRO A 650 -21.99 -5.42 -29.77
C PRO A 650 -22.75 -4.21 -30.33
N ASN A 651 -22.15 -3.02 -30.25
CA ASN A 651 -22.71 -1.83 -30.86
C ASN A 651 -22.22 -1.69 -32.31
N ARG A 652 -23.11 -1.89 -33.28
CA ARG A 652 -22.87 -1.76 -34.72
C ARG A 652 -23.61 -0.56 -35.35
N ALA A 653 -24.09 0.36 -34.51
CA ALA A 653 -24.71 1.61 -34.96
C ALA A 653 -23.69 2.76 -34.88
N ASP A 654 -24.14 3.99 -35.10
CA ASP A 654 -23.26 5.16 -35.24
C ASP A 654 -23.13 5.99 -33.95
N PHE A 655 -23.79 5.59 -32.87
CA PHE A 655 -23.85 6.34 -31.62
C PHE A 655 -23.71 5.44 -30.37
N PRO A 656 -23.07 5.90 -29.28
CA PRO A 656 -22.91 5.09 -28.08
C PRO A 656 -24.25 4.77 -27.43
N ARG A 657 -24.36 3.57 -26.86
CA ARG A 657 -25.44 3.26 -25.91
C ARG A 657 -25.01 3.72 -24.52
N MET A 658 -25.89 4.47 -23.87
CA MET A 658 -25.71 4.89 -22.48
C MET A 658 -26.88 4.43 -21.64
N VAL A 659 -26.58 3.88 -20.46
CA VAL A 659 -27.62 3.43 -19.53
C VAL A 659 -27.30 3.80 -18.09
N GLN A 660 -28.36 3.99 -17.32
CA GLN A 660 -28.32 4.01 -15.86
C GLN A 660 -28.85 2.67 -15.34
N TYR A 661 -28.07 1.96 -14.51
CA TYR A 661 -28.56 0.80 -13.73
C TYR A 661 -29.12 1.28 -12.38
N LEU A 662 -29.90 0.44 -11.69
CA LEU A 662 -31.35 0.60 -11.71
C LEU A 662 -32.06 -0.64 -11.17
N ASN A 663 -32.31 -0.82 -9.88
CA ASN A 663 -33.16 -1.92 -9.44
C ASN A 663 -33.80 -1.68 -8.07
N MET A 664 -34.82 -2.48 -7.77
CA MET A 664 -35.34 -2.62 -6.41
C MET A 664 -35.37 -4.10 -6.00
N TYR A 665 -35.05 -4.37 -4.74
CA TYR A 665 -34.96 -5.72 -4.20
C TYR A 665 -35.47 -5.81 -2.76
N ARG A 666 -35.59 -7.04 -2.25
CA ARG A 666 -35.93 -7.30 -0.86
C ARG A 666 -35.31 -8.58 -0.30
#